data_AF-A0A3M1TUS7-F1
#
_entry.id   AF-A0A3M1TUS7-F1
#
_cell.length_a   1.000
_cell.length_b   1.000
_cell.length_c   1.000
_cell.angle_alpha   90.00
_cell.angle_beta   90.00
_cell.angle_gamma   90.00
#
_symmetry.space_group_name_H-M   'P 1'
#
loop_
_entity.id
_entity.type
_entity.pdbx_description
1 polymer ?
#
loop_
_entity_poly.entity_id
_entity_poly.type
_entity_poly.pdbx_seq_one_letter_code
_entity_poly.pdbx_strand_id
1 'polypeptide(L)'
;MPEHDFLHDLIFRDGTSQQKRALQALDPAYAPVDERSLLELLHFARQYAQELQYFNLHNQPDGDWQAFLEGDAAEMLAFLQNPAAFEQDLTRFERFSRPHLVQFLTFLQIIQDFVQPQLNALTDTHLKFYLEEVLQLRRKPAIPDQVHVFFELAAKYRTYYLPEGTELDAGKDSEGKPLIYITDEALIINRAQVAEQKSVFVEKVITTIQLAREEAGERKEEGFMAMLRIALGHPLPGDPLPPYPSSYLNVDTANVAFVDESLYQLLAFCDSVLYMRISTFRQFMGLRKRILDSREGRIWGSPEDPRSVNGLLARAAQRRGVPFEPEIPHDFHKNFEAATGINPIDPAAFNSLQAVEDVYELYAEISRPEVAQFVEEQLMLEVEEFKQMMKQVGSIRNNWLQLYAILEQASQQRSPGAEAVLSRFPFDFTNEVDHILREVLTGGSDPPFESIAGATAALSSLDALLAAITQAEQYFFLENRAEDLLFILQTFKKDKAPDSFMPGLPVPGPREWQRVYELLETAHHEKHLAIRRQTYRQMMQAGPHTPNTFDQMVLEALGDDLWNGLLPKGYHHLLEVQQQESSLQFNIRNYTDYIQTELFLTIKQFESLLVLRNTLPPLQDSRWENAYRYLEEANRKKYQIEIPAAQKEELADIYAAADATQVTVVLEGAEGESPRWRTFGEQQSNKLPEERNMQAAELGLGVSSALLELEAGRR
;
A
#
# COMPACT_ATOMS: atom_id res chain seq x y z
N MET A 1 -23.60 -21.44 -20.12
CA MET A 1 -22.50 -21.80 -21.02
C MET A 1 -21.22 -21.54 -20.25
N PRO A 2 -20.33 -22.53 -20.05
CA PRO A 2 -19.04 -22.26 -19.46
C PRO A 2 -18.24 -21.44 -20.48
N GLU A 3 -17.63 -20.35 -20.04
CA GLU A 3 -16.63 -19.61 -20.81
C GLU A 3 -15.49 -20.58 -21.11
N HIS A 4 -15.40 -21.00 -22.38
CA HIS A 4 -14.25 -21.70 -22.91
C HIS A 4 -13.10 -20.69 -22.94
N ASP A 5 -12.10 -20.91 -22.09
CA ASP A 5 -10.93 -20.06 -21.96
C ASP A 5 -10.04 -20.25 -23.20
N PHE A 6 -10.33 -19.48 -24.24
CA PHE A 6 -9.69 -19.52 -25.57
C PHE A 6 -8.15 -19.40 -25.51
N LEU A 7 -7.61 -18.84 -24.43
CA LEU A 7 -6.16 -18.71 -24.22
C LEU A 7 -5.50 -20.01 -23.77
N HIS A 8 -6.24 -20.94 -23.17
CA HIS A 8 -5.68 -22.20 -22.69
C HIS A 8 -5.38 -23.19 -23.83
N ASP A 9 -6.17 -23.14 -24.92
CA ASP A 9 -6.05 -24.03 -26.08
C ASP A 9 -4.92 -23.60 -27.05
N LEU A 10 -4.61 -22.29 -27.14
CA LEU A 10 -3.49 -21.75 -27.92
C LEU A 10 -2.09 -22.15 -27.37
N ILE A 11 -2.02 -22.68 -26.15
CA ILE A 11 -0.76 -22.96 -25.42
C ILE A 11 -0.60 -24.46 -25.12
N PHE A 12 -1.39 -25.35 -25.74
CA PHE A 12 -1.17 -26.79 -25.55
C PHE A 12 0.05 -27.28 -26.36
N ARG A 13 1.25 -27.08 -25.78
CA ARG A 13 2.47 -27.77 -26.21
C ARG A 13 2.47 -29.15 -25.55
N ASP A 14 2.40 -30.21 -26.35
CA ASP A 14 2.76 -31.52 -25.82
C ASP A 14 4.23 -31.47 -25.39
N GLY A 15 4.51 -31.74 -24.11
CA GLY A 15 5.90 -31.78 -23.64
C GLY A 15 6.71 -32.81 -24.43
N THR A 16 8.05 -32.68 -24.43
CA THR A 16 9.06 -33.58 -25.00
C THR A 16 8.56 -34.92 -25.57
N SER A 17 8.81 -35.19 -26.86
CA SER A 17 8.26 -36.36 -27.57
C SER A 17 8.33 -37.64 -26.72
N GLN A 18 7.22 -38.39 -26.69
CA GLN A 18 7.07 -39.60 -25.87
C GLN A 18 8.18 -40.63 -26.12
N GLN A 19 8.78 -40.60 -27.31
CA GLN A 19 9.92 -41.44 -27.71
C GLN A 19 11.17 -41.21 -26.84
N LYS A 20 11.38 -39.99 -26.31
CA LYS A 20 12.52 -39.67 -25.42
C LYS A 20 12.29 -40.07 -23.95
N ARG A 21 11.13 -40.63 -23.60
CA ARG A 21 10.75 -41.04 -22.23
C ARG A 21 10.69 -42.56 -22.01
N ALA A 22 11.09 -43.37 -22.99
CA ALA A 22 11.16 -44.81 -22.82
C ALA A 22 12.24 -45.17 -21.79
N LEU A 23 11.82 -45.61 -20.60
CA LEU A 23 12.74 -46.13 -19.59
C LEU A 23 13.35 -47.42 -20.12
N GLN A 24 14.68 -47.49 -20.21
CA GLN A 24 15.37 -48.70 -20.67
C GLN A 24 15.00 -49.92 -19.83
N ALA A 25 14.69 -49.74 -18.54
CA ALA A 25 14.20 -50.79 -17.64
C ALA A 25 12.83 -51.39 -18.02
N LEU A 26 12.07 -50.76 -18.91
CA LEU A 26 10.81 -51.29 -19.45
C LEU A 26 11.00 -52.06 -20.76
N ASP A 27 12.23 -52.12 -21.30
CA ASP A 27 12.56 -53.01 -22.40
C ASP A 27 12.69 -54.45 -21.86
N PRO A 28 11.89 -55.42 -22.33
CA PRO A 28 12.01 -56.80 -21.89
C PRO A 28 13.40 -57.43 -22.08
N ALA A 29 14.20 -56.92 -23.03
CA ALA A 29 15.56 -57.38 -23.28
C ALA A 29 16.60 -56.78 -22.32
N TYR A 30 16.20 -55.86 -21.42
CA TYR A 30 17.14 -55.16 -20.53
C TYR A 30 17.84 -56.06 -19.51
N ALA A 31 17.15 -57.10 -19.03
CA ALA A 31 17.67 -58.03 -18.03
C ALA A 31 17.23 -59.47 -18.35
N PRO A 32 17.86 -60.12 -19.35
CA PRO A 32 17.53 -61.49 -19.72
C PRO A 32 17.80 -62.47 -18.57
N VAL A 33 17.07 -63.58 -18.53
CA VAL A 33 17.15 -64.60 -17.47
C VAL A 33 18.44 -65.42 -17.58
N ASP A 34 18.91 -65.69 -18.80
CA ASP A 34 20.18 -66.36 -19.09
C ASP A 34 20.96 -65.53 -20.11
N GLU A 35 22.09 -64.98 -19.65
CA GLU A 35 23.02 -64.13 -20.41
C GLU A 35 24.18 -64.91 -21.03
N ARG A 36 24.33 -66.21 -20.69
CA ARG A 36 25.52 -66.97 -21.05
C ARG A 36 25.61 -67.16 -22.56
N SER A 37 26.69 -66.69 -23.13
CA SER A 37 27.04 -66.98 -24.52
C SER A 37 27.54 -68.41 -24.67
N LEU A 38 27.48 -68.91 -25.90
CA LEU A 38 28.03 -70.22 -26.24
C LEU A 38 29.53 -70.35 -25.91
N LEU A 39 30.29 -69.27 -26.03
CA LEU A 39 31.70 -69.22 -25.66
C LEU A 39 31.90 -69.40 -24.15
N GLU A 40 31.09 -68.74 -23.33
CA GLU A 40 31.12 -68.87 -21.88
C GLU A 40 30.72 -70.28 -21.43
N LEU A 41 29.72 -70.88 -22.08
CA LEU A 41 29.34 -72.27 -21.84
C LEU A 41 30.48 -73.25 -22.16
N LEU A 42 31.24 -73.00 -23.23
CA LEU A 42 32.43 -73.79 -23.57
C LEU A 42 33.54 -73.62 -22.53
N HIS A 43 33.82 -72.40 -22.09
CA HIS A 43 34.79 -72.15 -21.03
C HIS A 43 34.37 -72.83 -19.71
N PHE A 44 33.10 -72.73 -19.35
CA PHE A 44 32.53 -73.40 -18.18
C PHE A 44 32.71 -74.92 -18.28
N ALA A 45 32.38 -75.52 -19.43
CA ALA A 45 32.53 -76.95 -19.64
C ALA A 45 34.00 -77.41 -19.51
N ARG A 46 34.94 -76.62 -20.02
CA ARG A 46 36.38 -76.90 -19.90
C ARG A 46 36.86 -76.88 -18.45
N GLN A 47 36.42 -75.88 -17.68
CA GLN A 47 36.71 -75.81 -16.25
C GLN A 47 36.08 -76.99 -15.49
N TYR A 48 34.83 -77.31 -15.81
CA TYR A 48 34.13 -78.43 -15.19
C TYR A 48 34.80 -79.78 -15.48
N ALA A 49 35.33 -79.96 -16.70
CA ALA A 49 36.03 -81.19 -17.08
C ALA A 49 37.32 -81.46 -16.27
N GLN A 50 37.96 -80.41 -15.71
CA GLN A 50 39.15 -80.56 -14.86
C GLN A 50 38.81 -81.23 -13.51
N GLU A 51 37.59 -81.01 -13.03
CA GLU A 51 37.11 -81.54 -11.76
C GLU A 51 36.60 -82.99 -11.88
N LEU A 52 36.47 -83.50 -13.11
CA LEU A 52 35.98 -84.84 -13.38
C LEU A 52 37.16 -85.79 -13.56
N GLN A 53 37.28 -86.78 -12.68
CA GLN A 53 38.32 -87.81 -12.78
C GLN A 53 38.05 -88.75 -13.97
N TYR A 54 39.06 -88.97 -14.81
CA TYR A 54 39.02 -89.92 -15.91
C TYR A 54 39.51 -91.31 -15.45
N PHE A 55 38.81 -92.36 -15.89
CA PHE A 55 39.20 -93.75 -15.65
C PHE A 55 39.50 -94.44 -16.97
N ASN A 56 40.66 -95.08 -17.07
CA ASN A 56 41.09 -95.78 -18.28
C ASN A 56 40.34 -97.11 -18.49
N LEU A 57 40.66 -97.82 -19.57
CA LEU A 57 40.02 -99.10 -19.94
C LEU A 57 40.21 -100.24 -18.91
N HIS A 58 41.16 -100.09 -17.97
CA HIS A 58 41.38 -101.01 -16.86
C HIS A 58 40.66 -100.55 -15.58
N ASN A 59 39.79 -99.53 -15.69
CA ASN A 59 39.06 -98.88 -14.61
C ASN A 59 39.99 -98.27 -13.54
N GLN A 60 41.13 -97.71 -13.94
CA GLN A 60 42.08 -97.05 -13.06
C GLN A 60 42.06 -95.52 -13.30
N PRO A 61 42.19 -94.69 -12.24
CA PRO A 61 42.32 -93.24 -12.38
C PRO A 61 43.49 -92.87 -13.29
N ASP A 62 43.23 -92.05 -14.31
CA ASP A 62 44.21 -91.68 -15.34
C ASP A 62 44.03 -90.21 -15.77
N GLY A 63 44.11 -89.31 -14.81
CA GLY A 63 43.93 -87.87 -15.02
C GLY A 63 42.47 -87.42 -14.95
N ASP A 64 42.12 -86.41 -15.76
CA ASP A 64 40.80 -85.77 -15.79
C ASP A 64 40.20 -85.76 -17.21
N TRP A 65 39.00 -85.21 -17.36
CA TRP A 65 38.29 -85.15 -18.63
C TRP A 65 38.69 -83.96 -19.52
N GLN A 66 39.73 -83.19 -19.21
CA GLN A 66 40.12 -82.02 -20.04
C GLN A 66 40.41 -82.39 -21.48
N ALA A 67 40.96 -83.59 -21.72
CA ALA A 67 41.25 -84.10 -23.06
C ALA A 67 39.98 -84.21 -23.94
N PHE A 68 38.78 -84.32 -23.35
CA PHE A 68 37.50 -84.32 -24.08
C PHE A 68 37.26 -82.99 -24.80
N LEU A 69 37.69 -81.89 -24.20
CA LEU A 69 37.58 -80.52 -24.72
C LEU A 69 38.97 -79.99 -25.08
N GLU A 70 39.79 -80.84 -25.70
CA GLU A 70 41.14 -80.47 -26.13
C GLU A 70 41.08 -79.50 -27.32
N GLY A 71 41.68 -78.32 -27.15
CA GLY A 71 41.68 -77.22 -28.11
C GLY A 71 41.32 -75.89 -27.44
N ASP A 72 41.31 -74.81 -28.23
CA ASP A 72 40.84 -73.51 -27.75
C ASP A 72 39.31 -73.37 -27.88
N ALA A 73 38.67 -72.69 -26.93
CA ALA A 73 37.21 -72.57 -26.90
C ALA A 73 36.68 -71.68 -28.05
N ALA A 74 37.43 -70.65 -28.44
CA ALA A 74 37.07 -69.83 -29.58
C ALA A 74 37.25 -70.60 -30.89
N GLU A 75 38.26 -71.48 -30.99
CA GLU A 75 38.39 -72.38 -32.14
C GLU A 75 37.27 -73.41 -32.23
N MET A 76 36.82 -73.98 -31.10
CA MET A 76 35.64 -74.87 -31.07
C MET A 76 34.37 -74.14 -31.50
N LEU A 77 34.18 -72.91 -31.05
CA LEU A 77 33.06 -72.07 -31.45
C LEU A 77 33.11 -71.75 -32.96
N ALA A 78 34.29 -71.37 -33.46
CA ALA A 78 34.49 -71.09 -34.88
C ALA A 78 34.24 -72.34 -35.74
N PHE A 79 34.67 -73.52 -35.27
CA PHE A 79 34.38 -74.78 -35.93
C PHE A 79 32.87 -75.07 -35.95
N LEU A 80 32.16 -74.88 -34.84
CA LEU A 80 30.71 -75.08 -34.80
C LEU A 80 29.96 -74.13 -35.76
N GLN A 81 30.39 -72.88 -35.85
CA GLN A 81 29.78 -71.88 -36.73
C GLN A 81 30.04 -72.15 -38.21
N ASN A 82 31.24 -72.64 -38.55
CA ASN A 82 31.62 -72.92 -39.93
C ASN A 82 32.61 -74.11 -40.03
N PRO A 83 32.11 -75.36 -39.97
CA PRO A 83 32.97 -76.54 -40.03
C PRO A 83 33.78 -76.61 -41.34
N ALA A 84 33.21 -76.14 -42.45
CA ALA A 84 33.84 -76.17 -43.78
C ALA A 84 35.13 -75.33 -43.84
N ALA A 85 35.24 -74.28 -43.02
CA ALA A 85 36.45 -73.45 -42.96
C ALA A 85 37.69 -74.21 -42.43
N PHE A 86 37.49 -75.35 -41.78
CA PHE A 86 38.57 -76.15 -41.19
C PHE A 86 39.06 -77.27 -42.12
N GLU A 87 38.35 -77.57 -43.22
CA GLU A 87 38.65 -78.70 -44.11
C GLU A 87 40.05 -78.65 -44.75
N GLN A 88 40.63 -77.44 -44.89
CA GLN A 88 41.97 -77.26 -45.48
C GLN A 88 43.11 -77.60 -44.51
N ASP A 89 42.85 -77.63 -43.21
CA ASP A 89 43.81 -78.01 -42.17
C ASP A 89 43.37 -79.34 -41.55
N LEU A 90 43.84 -80.44 -42.13
CA LEU A 90 43.44 -81.80 -41.72
C LEU A 90 43.69 -82.04 -40.23
N THR A 91 44.75 -81.49 -39.65
CA THR A 91 45.07 -81.62 -38.23
C THR A 91 44.07 -80.90 -37.32
N ARG A 92 43.67 -79.68 -37.67
CA ARG A 92 42.64 -78.95 -36.90
C ARG A 92 41.26 -79.56 -37.14
N PHE A 93 40.97 -79.98 -38.36
CA PHE A 93 39.71 -80.64 -38.70
C PHE A 93 39.53 -81.94 -37.94
N GLU A 94 40.52 -82.83 -37.91
CA GLU A 94 40.47 -84.08 -37.14
C GLU A 94 40.28 -83.84 -35.63
N ARG A 95 40.94 -82.80 -35.08
CA ARG A 95 40.81 -82.44 -33.66
C ARG A 95 39.39 -82.02 -33.29
N PHE A 96 38.74 -81.19 -34.11
CA PHE A 96 37.42 -80.65 -33.79
C PHE A 96 36.24 -81.50 -34.30
N SER A 97 36.47 -82.37 -35.29
CA SER A 97 35.46 -83.29 -35.86
C SER A 97 35.29 -84.61 -35.09
N ARG A 98 35.99 -84.79 -33.96
CA ARG A 98 35.82 -85.95 -33.08
C ARG A 98 34.34 -86.10 -32.70
N PRO A 99 33.72 -87.28 -32.91
CA PRO A 99 32.26 -87.45 -32.78
C PRO A 99 31.69 -86.98 -31.43
N HIS A 100 32.40 -87.25 -30.33
CA HIS A 100 31.98 -86.88 -28.98
C HIS A 100 32.04 -85.36 -28.75
N LEU A 101 33.02 -84.67 -29.33
CA LEU A 101 33.15 -83.22 -29.24
C LEU A 101 32.04 -82.55 -30.08
N VAL A 102 31.83 -83.00 -31.32
CA VAL A 102 30.75 -82.49 -32.18
C VAL A 102 29.40 -82.66 -31.50
N GLN A 103 29.11 -83.82 -30.92
CA GLN A 103 27.88 -84.05 -30.16
C GLN A 103 27.70 -83.05 -29.02
N PHE A 104 28.77 -82.77 -28.27
CA PHE A 104 28.74 -81.79 -27.18
C PHE A 104 28.55 -80.35 -27.69
N LEU A 105 29.23 -79.96 -28.77
CA LEU A 105 29.05 -78.65 -29.39
C LEU A 105 27.61 -78.45 -29.90
N THR A 106 27.03 -79.47 -30.55
CA THR A 106 25.62 -79.45 -30.98
C THR A 106 24.67 -79.35 -29.78
N PHE A 107 24.95 -80.02 -28.66
CA PHE A 107 24.15 -79.88 -27.45
C PHE A 107 24.16 -78.44 -26.92
N LEU A 108 25.33 -77.80 -26.85
CA LEU A 108 25.42 -76.40 -26.43
C LEU A 108 24.70 -75.45 -27.42
N GLN A 109 24.77 -75.75 -28.72
CA GLN A 109 24.02 -75.00 -29.74
C GLN A 109 22.51 -75.08 -29.50
N ILE A 110 21.97 -76.26 -29.18
CA ILE A 110 20.54 -76.43 -28.89
C ILE A 110 20.11 -75.59 -27.68
N ILE A 111 20.95 -75.51 -26.64
CA ILE A 111 20.69 -74.65 -25.48
C ILE A 111 20.62 -73.19 -25.92
N GLN A 112 21.59 -72.72 -26.69
CA GLN A 112 21.68 -71.33 -27.14
C GLN A 112 20.52 -70.94 -28.06
N ASP A 113 20.17 -71.78 -29.04
CA ASP A 113 19.25 -71.41 -30.12
C ASP A 113 17.78 -71.58 -29.73
N PHE A 114 17.47 -72.49 -28.81
CA PHE A 114 16.08 -72.83 -28.48
C PHE A 114 15.71 -72.62 -27.02
N VAL A 115 16.59 -72.97 -26.08
CA VAL A 115 16.24 -72.93 -24.65
C VAL A 115 16.40 -71.52 -24.09
N GLN A 116 17.53 -70.87 -24.40
CA GLN A 116 17.81 -69.51 -23.89
C GLN A 116 16.78 -68.47 -24.36
N PRO A 117 16.34 -68.41 -25.64
CA PRO A 117 15.31 -67.45 -26.06
C PRO A 117 13.98 -67.64 -25.34
N GLN A 118 13.58 -68.90 -25.05
CA GLN A 118 12.36 -69.19 -24.31
C GLN A 118 12.45 -68.73 -22.85
N LEU A 119 13.59 -68.96 -22.20
CA LEU A 119 13.84 -68.45 -20.85
C LEU A 119 13.82 -66.91 -20.82
N ASN A 120 14.47 -66.28 -21.80
CA ASN A 120 14.56 -64.83 -21.89
C ASN A 120 13.22 -64.17 -22.28
N ALA A 121 12.26 -64.90 -22.86
CA ALA A 121 10.90 -64.39 -23.11
C ALA A 121 10.03 -64.26 -21.83
N LEU A 122 10.48 -64.83 -20.70
CA LEU A 122 9.75 -64.73 -19.42
C LEU A 122 9.67 -63.28 -18.92
N THR A 123 10.67 -62.44 -19.22
CA THR A 123 10.70 -61.04 -18.79
C THR A 123 9.59 -60.22 -19.44
N ASP A 124 9.39 -60.36 -20.76
CA ASP A 124 8.29 -59.71 -21.50
C ASP A 124 6.92 -60.20 -20.99
N THR A 125 6.79 -61.51 -20.83
CA THR A 125 5.54 -62.13 -20.37
C THR A 125 5.18 -61.66 -18.96
N HIS A 126 6.16 -61.64 -18.05
CA HIS A 126 5.94 -61.17 -16.68
C HIS A 126 5.63 -59.67 -16.63
N LEU A 127 6.30 -58.85 -17.44
CA LEU A 127 6.04 -57.41 -17.52
C LEU A 127 4.61 -57.15 -18.00
N LYS A 128 4.16 -57.83 -19.07
CA LYS A 128 2.79 -57.74 -19.59
C LYS A 128 1.77 -58.20 -18.55
N PHE A 129 1.99 -59.34 -17.91
CA PHE A 129 1.14 -59.85 -16.85
C PHE A 129 1.00 -58.84 -15.70
N TYR A 130 2.12 -58.32 -15.20
CA TYR A 130 2.11 -57.41 -14.07
C TYR A 130 1.42 -56.08 -14.42
N LEU A 131 1.71 -55.51 -15.58
CA LEU A 131 1.12 -54.21 -15.98
C LEU A 131 -0.35 -54.33 -16.41
N GLU A 132 -0.70 -55.32 -17.23
CA GLU A 132 -2.02 -55.43 -17.85
C GLU A 132 -3.01 -56.26 -17.00
N GLU A 133 -2.56 -57.31 -16.28
CA GLU A 133 -3.46 -58.17 -15.50
C GLU A 133 -3.47 -57.83 -14.01
N VAL A 134 -2.31 -57.62 -13.38
CA VAL A 134 -2.22 -57.31 -11.93
C VAL A 134 -2.57 -55.85 -11.66
N LEU A 135 -1.89 -54.91 -12.33
CA LEU A 135 -2.14 -53.48 -12.16
C LEU A 135 -3.33 -52.97 -12.99
N GLN A 136 -3.82 -53.77 -13.94
CA GLN A 136 -4.95 -53.44 -14.82
C GLN A 136 -4.77 -52.12 -15.57
N LEU A 137 -3.53 -51.77 -15.91
CA LEU A 137 -3.25 -50.57 -16.68
C LEU A 137 -3.81 -50.74 -18.08
N ARG A 138 -4.68 -49.80 -18.47
CA ARG A 138 -5.21 -49.71 -19.82
C ARG A 138 -4.35 -48.76 -20.64
N ARG A 139 -4.04 -49.16 -21.87
CA ARG A 139 -3.41 -48.26 -22.84
C ARG A 139 -4.35 -47.09 -23.10
N LYS A 140 -3.81 -45.88 -23.06
CA LYS A 140 -4.61 -44.68 -23.35
C LYS A 140 -5.09 -44.73 -24.80
N PRO A 141 -6.33 -44.30 -25.08
CA PRO A 141 -6.80 -44.15 -26.45
C PRO A 141 -6.00 -43.05 -27.16
N ALA A 142 -5.94 -43.11 -28.49
CA ALA A 142 -5.40 -42.02 -29.30
C ALA A 142 -6.26 -40.76 -29.12
N ILE A 143 -5.60 -39.60 -29.00
CA ILE A 143 -6.24 -38.29 -29.00
C ILE A 143 -6.12 -37.74 -30.44
N PRO A 144 -7.20 -37.25 -31.07
CA PRO A 144 -7.12 -36.65 -32.40
C PRO A 144 -6.15 -35.45 -32.42
N ASP A 145 -5.38 -35.34 -33.49
CA ASP A 145 -4.49 -34.20 -33.71
C ASP A 145 -5.31 -32.92 -33.97
N GLN A 146 -4.76 -31.78 -33.58
CA GLN A 146 -5.33 -30.45 -33.86
C GLN A 146 -4.33 -29.63 -34.67
N VAL A 147 -4.82 -28.86 -35.65
CA VAL A 147 -3.99 -28.03 -36.52
C VAL A 147 -4.64 -26.67 -36.75
N HIS A 148 -3.82 -25.61 -36.86
CA HIS A 148 -4.29 -24.29 -37.28
C HIS A 148 -4.21 -24.17 -38.80
N VAL A 149 -5.29 -23.66 -39.41
CA VAL A 149 -5.39 -23.50 -40.86
C VAL A 149 -5.71 -22.04 -41.19
N PHE A 150 -4.96 -21.47 -42.14
CA PHE A 150 -5.22 -20.14 -42.67
C PHE A 150 -6.06 -20.22 -43.95
N PHE A 151 -7.12 -19.43 -44.03
CA PHE A 151 -7.98 -19.36 -45.19
C PHE A 151 -7.71 -18.10 -46.01
N GLU A 152 -7.40 -18.27 -47.30
CA GLU A 152 -7.31 -17.17 -48.25
C GLU A 152 -8.54 -17.14 -49.16
N LEU A 153 -9.14 -15.96 -49.31
CA LEU A 153 -10.27 -15.79 -50.23
C LEU A 153 -9.79 -15.66 -51.67
N ALA A 154 -10.44 -16.38 -52.59
CA ALA A 154 -10.28 -16.14 -54.02
C ALA A 154 -10.66 -14.69 -54.39
N ALA A 155 -9.96 -14.11 -55.38
CA ALA A 155 -10.02 -12.69 -55.75
C ALA A 155 -11.42 -12.14 -56.11
N LYS A 156 -12.43 -12.99 -56.29
CA LYS A 156 -13.83 -12.61 -56.56
C LYS A 156 -14.71 -12.42 -55.31
N TYR A 157 -14.30 -12.91 -54.14
CA TYR A 157 -15.10 -12.83 -52.90
C TYR A 157 -14.52 -11.80 -51.93
N ARG A 158 -15.38 -10.98 -51.31
CA ARG A 158 -14.97 -10.01 -50.27
C ARG A 158 -15.03 -10.58 -48.86
N THR A 159 -16.04 -11.40 -48.60
CA THR A 159 -16.24 -12.15 -47.37
C THR A 159 -16.81 -13.53 -47.69
N TYR A 160 -16.61 -14.51 -46.81
CA TYR A 160 -17.20 -15.84 -46.90
C TYR A 160 -17.49 -16.38 -45.51
N TYR A 161 -18.67 -16.96 -45.32
CA TYR A 161 -19.04 -17.65 -44.08
C TYR A 161 -18.65 -19.12 -44.20
N LEU A 162 -17.71 -19.55 -43.36
CA LEU A 162 -17.27 -20.93 -43.22
C LEU A 162 -18.02 -21.56 -42.03
N PRO A 163 -18.90 -22.54 -42.23
CA PRO A 163 -19.59 -23.23 -41.14
C PRO A 163 -18.62 -24.03 -40.26
N GLU A 164 -19.02 -24.22 -39.00
CA GLU A 164 -18.45 -25.24 -38.11
C GLU A 164 -18.63 -26.64 -38.73
N GLY A 165 -17.67 -27.54 -38.50
CA GLY A 165 -17.69 -28.90 -39.02
C GLY A 165 -17.34 -29.03 -40.50
N THR A 166 -16.75 -27.98 -41.10
CA THR A 166 -16.30 -28.04 -42.50
C THR A 166 -15.10 -28.97 -42.62
N GLU A 167 -15.21 -29.99 -43.48
CA GLU A 167 -14.14 -30.96 -43.74
C GLU A 167 -12.98 -30.33 -44.54
N LEU A 168 -11.76 -30.55 -44.05
CA LEU A 168 -10.50 -30.10 -44.64
C LEU A 168 -9.65 -31.33 -44.97
N ASP A 169 -9.29 -31.48 -46.24
CA ASP A 169 -8.44 -32.57 -46.73
C ASP A 169 -6.97 -32.32 -46.37
N ALA A 170 -6.36 -33.25 -45.63
CA ALA A 170 -4.96 -33.23 -45.23
C ALA A 170 -4.13 -34.34 -45.90
N GLY A 171 -4.63 -34.93 -47.00
CA GLY A 171 -3.93 -35.96 -47.74
C GLY A 171 -4.13 -37.36 -47.16
N LYS A 172 -3.07 -38.18 -47.11
CA LYS A 172 -3.13 -39.57 -46.65
C LYS A 172 -2.05 -39.87 -45.62
N ASP A 173 -2.35 -40.76 -44.68
CA ASP A 173 -1.40 -41.28 -43.72
C ASP A 173 -0.40 -42.28 -44.35
N SER A 174 0.54 -42.78 -43.53
CA SER A 174 1.55 -43.76 -43.92
C SER A 174 0.99 -45.12 -44.34
N GLU A 175 -0.28 -45.42 -44.00
CA GLU A 175 -1.00 -46.62 -44.42
C GLU A 175 -1.86 -46.38 -45.67
N GLY A 176 -1.89 -45.14 -46.20
CA GLY A 176 -2.64 -44.74 -47.38
C GLY A 176 -4.11 -44.39 -47.12
N LYS A 177 -4.53 -44.21 -45.87
CA LYS A 177 -5.89 -43.77 -45.49
C LYS A 177 -5.99 -42.24 -45.51
N PRO A 178 -7.14 -41.67 -45.92
CA PRO A 178 -7.32 -40.23 -45.96
C PRO A 178 -7.33 -39.60 -44.56
N LEU A 179 -6.67 -38.46 -44.42
CA LEU A 179 -6.69 -37.62 -43.22
C LEU A 179 -7.65 -36.45 -43.45
N ILE A 180 -8.72 -36.39 -42.65
CA ILE A 180 -9.74 -35.35 -42.74
C ILE A 180 -9.80 -34.63 -41.40
N TYR A 181 -9.59 -33.31 -41.44
CA TYR A 181 -9.81 -32.43 -40.31
C TYR A 181 -11.18 -31.75 -40.44
N ILE A 182 -11.74 -31.30 -39.33
CA ILE A 182 -12.99 -30.53 -39.33
C ILE A 182 -12.74 -29.20 -38.63
N THR A 183 -13.41 -28.14 -39.09
CA THR A 183 -13.42 -26.87 -38.37
C THR A 183 -14.20 -27.03 -37.05
N ASP A 184 -13.65 -26.48 -35.99
CA ASP A 184 -14.18 -26.47 -34.62
C ASP A 184 -15.21 -25.35 -34.39
N GLU A 185 -15.12 -24.26 -35.15
CA GLU A 185 -16.06 -23.15 -35.08
C GLU A 185 -16.44 -22.58 -36.45
N ALA A 186 -17.53 -21.80 -36.49
CA ALA A 186 -17.95 -21.07 -37.67
C ALA A 186 -17.24 -19.71 -37.77
N LEU A 187 -16.66 -19.40 -38.93
CA LEU A 187 -15.80 -18.23 -39.15
C LEU A 187 -16.31 -17.38 -40.33
N ILE A 188 -16.27 -16.05 -40.19
CA ILE A 188 -16.40 -15.13 -41.34
C ILE A 188 -15.01 -14.74 -41.82
N ILE A 189 -14.59 -15.30 -42.95
CA ILE A 189 -13.32 -14.98 -43.59
C ILE A 189 -13.50 -13.70 -44.40
N ASN A 190 -12.53 -12.79 -44.32
CA ASN A 190 -12.47 -11.57 -45.11
C ASN A 190 -11.08 -11.41 -45.75
N ARG A 191 -10.81 -10.26 -46.39
CA ARG A 191 -9.51 -9.96 -47.03
C ARG A 191 -8.52 -9.22 -46.12
N ALA A 192 -8.80 -9.13 -44.83
CA ALA A 192 -7.85 -8.53 -43.90
C ALA A 192 -6.60 -9.39 -43.86
N GLN A 193 -5.45 -8.73 -43.99
CA GLN A 193 -4.14 -9.34 -43.87
C GLN A 193 -3.35 -8.52 -42.86
N VAL A 194 -2.43 -9.18 -42.17
CA VAL A 194 -1.46 -8.48 -41.32
C VAL A 194 -0.48 -7.77 -42.24
N ALA A 195 -0.63 -6.45 -42.38
CA ALA A 195 0.21 -5.65 -43.27
C ALA A 195 1.62 -5.45 -42.71
N GLU A 196 1.73 -5.16 -41.41
CA GLU A 196 2.99 -4.95 -40.71
C GLU A 196 2.86 -5.41 -39.25
N GLN A 197 3.98 -5.84 -38.64
CA GLN A 197 4.07 -6.14 -37.22
C GLN A 197 5.19 -5.32 -36.59
N LYS A 198 4.84 -4.46 -35.63
CA LYS A 198 5.78 -3.57 -34.93
C LYS A 198 5.72 -3.85 -33.44
N SER A 199 6.85 -3.65 -32.75
CA SER A 199 6.91 -3.75 -31.30
C SER A 199 7.50 -2.48 -30.70
N VAL A 200 6.94 -2.04 -29.57
CA VAL A 200 7.50 -0.94 -28.76
C VAL A 200 7.84 -1.47 -27.38
N PHE A 201 9.03 -1.14 -26.91
CA PHE A 201 9.45 -1.29 -25.52
C PHE A 201 9.34 0.07 -24.84
N VAL A 202 8.71 0.09 -23.68
CA VAL A 202 8.58 1.26 -22.82
C VAL A 202 8.94 0.82 -21.42
N GLU A 203 9.97 1.41 -20.84
CA GLU A 203 10.29 1.21 -19.44
C GLU A 203 9.46 2.18 -18.59
N LYS A 204 8.71 1.64 -17.64
CA LYS A 204 7.99 2.44 -16.64
C LYS A 204 8.86 2.53 -15.40
N VAL A 205 9.46 3.70 -15.17
CA VAL A 205 10.25 3.99 -13.98
C VAL A 205 9.32 4.56 -12.91
N ILE A 206 9.30 3.92 -11.74
CA ILE A 206 8.49 4.34 -10.59
C ILE A 206 9.43 4.81 -9.49
N THR A 207 9.42 6.11 -9.20
CA THR A 207 10.19 6.68 -8.10
C THR A 207 9.27 6.93 -6.90
N THR A 208 9.44 6.15 -5.84
CA THR A 208 8.73 6.35 -4.56
C THR A 208 9.42 7.43 -3.71
N ILE A 209 8.76 7.87 -2.64
CA ILE A 209 9.38 8.79 -1.65
C ILE A 209 10.72 8.21 -1.16
N GLN A 210 10.76 6.93 -0.80
CA GLN A 210 11.99 6.28 -0.33
C GLN A 210 13.08 6.27 -1.40
N LEU A 211 12.74 5.81 -2.61
CA LEU A 211 13.70 5.66 -3.69
C LEU A 211 14.32 7.01 -4.08
N ALA A 212 13.54 8.10 -4.10
CA ALA A 212 14.04 9.44 -4.40
C ALA A 212 15.14 9.91 -3.43
N ARG A 213 15.09 9.49 -2.16
CA ARG A 213 16.16 9.78 -1.20
C ARG A 213 17.37 8.89 -1.44
N GLU A 214 17.14 7.60 -1.67
CA GLU A 214 18.21 6.61 -1.83
C GLU A 214 19.05 6.88 -3.10
N GLU A 215 18.40 7.24 -4.21
CA GLU A 215 19.07 7.64 -5.47
C GLU A 215 19.89 8.92 -5.33
N ALA A 216 19.54 9.80 -4.40
CA ALA A 216 20.32 11.01 -4.12
C ALA A 216 21.68 10.69 -3.47
N GLY A 217 21.79 9.57 -2.75
CA GLY A 217 23.04 9.14 -2.10
C GLY A 217 23.58 10.17 -1.10
N GLU A 218 24.73 10.76 -1.41
CA GLU A 218 25.39 11.81 -0.61
C GLU A 218 24.74 13.20 -0.77
N ARG A 219 23.90 13.41 -1.78
CA ARG A 219 23.20 14.69 -2.03
C ARG A 219 21.96 14.80 -1.14
N LYS A 220 22.17 14.84 0.19
CA LYS A 220 21.09 14.76 1.20
C LYS A 220 20.00 15.82 1.00
N GLU A 221 20.39 17.05 0.71
CA GLU A 221 19.45 18.16 0.49
C GLU A 221 18.58 17.93 -0.76
N GLU A 222 19.17 17.42 -1.84
CA GLU A 222 18.44 17.11 -3.07
C GLU A 222 17.48 15.95 -2.87
N GLY A 223 17.93 14.88 -2.19
CA GLY A 223 17.09 13.73 -1.87
C GLY A 223 15.90 14.08 -0.98
N PHE A 224 16.13 14.91 0.03
CA PHE A 224 15.05 15.37 0.91
C PHE A 224 14.04 16.25 0.17
N MET A 225 14.49 17.17 -0.68
CA MET A 225 13.57 17.94 -1.51
C MET A 225 12.84 17.07 -2.54
N ALA A 226 13.48 16.03 -3.09
CA ALA A 226 12.83 15.09 -4.00
C ALA A 226 11.70 14.31 -3.30
N MET A 227 11.92 13.86 -2.06
CA MET A 227 10.86 13.27 -1.22
C MET A 227 9.66 14.21 -1.06
N LEU A 228 9.92 15.47 -0.70
CA LEU A 228 8.86 16.48 -0.55
C LEU A 228 8.15 16.75 -1.87
N ARG A 229 8.86 16.80 -3.00
CA ARG A 229 8.26 16.98 -4.33
C ARG A 229 7.39 15.79 -4.74
N ILE A 230 7.78 14.55 -4.43
CA ILE A 230 6.93 13.39 -4.69
C ILE A 230 5.64 13.47 -3.87
N ALA A 231 5.75 13.76 -2.57
CA ALA A 231 4.58 13.83 -1.70
C ALA A 231 3.67 15.04 -2.01
N LEU A 232 4.26 16.22 -2.21
CA LEU A 232 3.56 17.51 -2.17
C LEU A 232 3.69 18.35 -3.45
N GLY A 233 4.53 17.95 -4.41
CA GLY A 233 4.71 18.63 -5.70
C GLY A 233 3.42 18.70 -6.51
N HIS A 234 3.16 19.84 -7.16
CA HIS A 234 1.90 20.10 -7.86
C HIS A 234 2.16 20.65 -9.27
N PRO A 235 1.44 20.18 -10.31
CA PRO A 235 0.27 19.29 -10.25
C PRO A 235 0.55 17.80 -10.05
N LEU A 236 1.74 17.29 -10.41
CA LEU A 236 2.06 15.86 -10.36
C LEU A 236 3.14 15.55 -9.30
N PRO A 237 3.19 14.33 -8.76
CA PRO A 237 4.30 13.88 -7.91
C PRO A 237 5.66 14.11 -8.59
N GLY A 238 6.57 14.78 -7.89
CA GLY A 238 7.91 15.11 -8.38
C GLY A 238 8.04 16.51 -8.97
N ASP A 239 6.92 17.19 -9.25
CA ASP A 239 6.92 18.61 -9.63
C ASP A 239 7.38 19.52 -8.48
N PRO A 240 7.75 20.78 -8.75
CA PRO A 240 8.06 21.74 -7.70
C PRO A 240 6.93 21.85 -6.66
N LEU A 241 7.32 22.14 -5.42
CA LEU A 241 6.36 22.47 -4.37
C LEU A 241 5.59 23.75 -4.76
N PRO A 242 4.29 23.86 -4.42
CA PRO A 242 3.56 25.10 -4.60
C PRO A 242 4.22 26.26 -3.82
N PRO A 243 3.94 27.53 -4.15
CA PRO A 243 4.46 28.65 -3.38
C PRO A 243 3.95 28.61 -1.93
N TYR A 244 4.84 28.81 -0.97
CA TYR A 244 4.47 28.92 0.45
C TYR A 244 3.81 30.27 0.72
N PRO A 245 2.71 30.36 1.50
CA PRO A 245 2.08 31.65 1.78
C PRO A 245 2.97 32.55 2.64
N SER A 246 3.35 33.72 2.12
CA SER A 246 4.31 34.61 2.79
C SER A 246 3.71 35.51 3.87
N SER A 247 2.61 35.10 4.51
CA SER A 247 1.92 35.89 5.53
C SER A 247 2.73 36.08 6.81
N TYR A 248 3.50 35.06 7.22
CA TYR A 248 4.29 35.07 8.45
C TYR A 248 5.79 34.89 8.21
N LEU A 249 6.16 34.11 7.19
CA LEU A 249 7.53 33.90 6.76
C LEU A 249 7.69 34.44 5.33
N ASN A 250 8.68 35.28 5.08
CA ASN A 250 9.03 35.73 3.75
C ASN A 250 9.78 34.62 3.00
N VAL A 251 9.06 33.90 2.15
CA VAL A 251 9.59 32.75 1.40
C VAL A 251 9.45 33.03 -0.10
N ASP A 252 10.57 33.27 -0.77
CA ASP A 252 10.57 33.49 -2.23
C ASP A 252 10.26 32.19 -2.98
N THR A 253 10.83 31.07 -2.52
CA THR A 253 10.61 29.72 -3.05
C THR A 253 10.66 28.69 -1.93
N ALA A 254 9.80 27.67 -1.97
CA ALA A 254 9.80 26.56 -1.02
C ALA A 254 11.00 25.62 -1.31
N ASN A 255 12.19 26.09 -0.94
CA ASN A 255 13.48 25.46 -1.20
C ASN A 255 14.10 24.89 0.09
N VAL A 256 15.33 24.38 0.00
CA VAL A 256 16.04 23.78 1.15
C VAL A 256 16.23 24.79 2.29
N ALA A 257 16.59 26.04 2.00
CA ALA A 257 16.80 27.06 3.04
C ALA A 257 15.52 27.35 3.83
N PHE A 258 14.38 27.43 3.13
CA PHE A 258 13.07 27.56 3.79
C PHE A 258 12.81 26.39 4.77
N VAL A 259 13.02 25.15 4.32
CA VAL A 259 12.67 23.97 5.11
C VAL A 259 13.66 23.73 6.25
N ASP A 260 14.95 23.95 6.00
CA ASP A 260 16.04 23.72 6.95
C ASP A 260 16.19 24.85 7.98
N GLU A 261 15.87 26.09 7.63
CA GLU A 261 16.03 27.24 8.54
C GLU A 261 14.68 27.77 8.97
N SER A 262 13.95 28.46 8.08
CA SER A 262 12.73 29.20 8.43
C SER A 262 11.65 28.33 9.07
N LEU A 263 11.28 27.23 8.40
CA LEU A 263 10.23 26.32 8.87
C LEU A 263 10.66 25.56 10.12
N TYR A 264 11.91 25.09 10.15
CA TYR A 264 12.45 24.40 11.33
C TYR A 264 12.44 25.31 12.55
N GLN A 265 12.95 26.55 12.43
CA GLN A 265 13.01 27.50 13.53
C GLN A 265 11.61 27.90 14.00
N LEU A 266 10.65 28.08 13.08
CA LEU A 266 9.25 28.34 13.41
C LEU A 266 8.65 27.23 14.30
N LEU A 267 8.80 25.97 13.88
CA LEU A 267 8.22 24.83 14.59
C LEU A 267 8.98 24.49 15.88
N ALA A 268 10.30 24.65 15.87
CA ALA A 268 11.15 24.44 17.04
C ALA A 268 11.02 25.56 18.08
N PHE A 269 10.49 26.74 17.71
CA PHE A 269 10.41 27.92 18.59
C PHE A 269 9.72 27.62 19.92
N CYS A 270 8.64 26.85 19.91
CA CYS A 270 7.92 26.49 21.14
C CYS A 270 8.83 25.71 22.10
N ASP A 271 9.62 24.78 21.58
CA ASP A 271 10.51 23.93 22.38
C ASP A 271 11.78 24.67 22.79
N SER A 272 12.38 25.45 21.88
CA SER A 272 13.67 26.10 22.09
C SER A 272 13.59 27.43 22.85
N VAL A 273 12.49 28.17 22.72
CA VAL A 273 12.31 29.51 23.29
C VAL A 273 11.24 29.52 24.38
N LEU A 274 10.12 28.82 24.16
CA LEU A 274 9.04 28.75 25.14
C LEU A 274 9.15 27.53 26.06
N TYR A 275 10.15 26.65 25.86
CA TYR A 275 10.42 25.47 26.68
C TYR A 275 9.19 24.58 26.87
N MET A 276 8.40 24.42 25.80
CA MET A 276 7.22 23.58 25.79
C MET A 276 6.96 23.01 24.40
N ARG A 277 6.47 21.76 24.35
CA ARG A 277 6.05 21.13 23.10
C ARG A 277 4.90 21.89 22.43
N ILE A 278 4.76 21.76 21.12
CA ILE A 278 3.70 22.44 20.34
C ILE A 278 2.31 22.04 20.84
N SER A 279 2.10 20.77 21.22
CA SER A 279 0.83 20.34 21.83
C SER A 279 0.51 21.10 23.12
N THR A 280 1.52 21.32 23.96
CA THR A 280 1.40 22.04 25.23
C THR A 280 1.18 23.53 24.98
N PHE A 281 1.87 24.11 23.98
CA PHE A 281 1.65 25.48 23.56
C PHE A 281 0.19 25.71 23.08
N ARG A 282 -0.39 24.79 22.32
CA ARG A 282 -1.82 24.89 21.94
C ARG A 282 -2.76 24.85 23.15
N GLN A 283 -2.46 24.00 24.15
CA GLN A 283 -3.23 23.97 25.41
C GLN A 283 -3.10 25.28 26.17
N PHE A 284 -1.88 25.83 26.27
CA PHE A 284 -1.62 27.14 26.85
C PHE A 284 -2.44 28.23 26.15
N MET A 285 -2.40 28.29 24.82
CA MET A 285 -3.15 29.27 24.05
C MET A 285 -4.67 29.13 24.24
N GLY A 286 -5.17 27.89 24.36
CA GLY A 286 -6.58 27.63 24.69
C GLY A 286 -6.98 28.11 26.09
N LEU A 287 -6.11 27.92 27.10
CA LEU A 287 -6.31 28.43 28.46
C LEU A 287 -6.26 29.96 28.50
N ARG A 288 -5.22 30.56 27.89
CA ARG A 288 -5.05 32.00 27.73
C ARG A 288 -6.31 32.63 27.12
N LYS A 289 -6.80 32.07 26.01
CA LYS A 289 -8.02 32.55 25.35
C LYS A 289 -9.24 32.48 26.28
N ARG A 290 -9.48 31.35 26.95
CA ARG A 290 -10.60 31.22 27.89
C ARG A 290 -10.53 32.21 29.05
N ILE A 291 -9.33 32.52 29.53
CA ILE A 291 -9.11 33.52 30.59
C ILE A 291 -9.44 34.92 30.05
N LEU A 292 -8.92 35.30 28.89
CA LEU A 292 -9.20 36.60 28.26
C LEU A 292 -10.69 36.76 27.94
N ASP A 293 -11.30 35.77 27.29
CA ASP A 293 -12.73 35.74 26.98
C ASP A 293 -13.58 35.84 28.25
N SER A 294 -13.10 35.33 29.39
CA SER A 294 -13.82 35.47 30.66
C SER A 294 -13.87 36.92 31.14
N ARG A 295 -12.79 37.70 30.94
CA ARG A 295 -12.67 39.11 31.37
C ARG A 295 -13.61 40.02 30.60
N GLU A 296 -13.77 39.77 29.31
CA GLU A 296 -14.64 40.54 28.41
C GLU A 296 -16.07 39.96 28.34
N GLY A 297 -16.28 38.80 28.95
CA GLY A 297 -17.51 38.02 28.85
C GLY A 297 -18.55 38.31 29.93
N ARG A 298 -19.68 37.60 29.82
CA ARG A 298 -20.81 37.68 30.77
C ARG A 298 -20.53 37.07 32.15
N ILE A 299 -19.42 36.37 32.33
CA ILE A 299 -19.13 35.69 33.60
C ILE A 299 -18.95 36.72 34.71
N TRP A 300 -18.07 37.71 34.51
CA TRP A 300 -17.91 38.80 35.47
C TRP A 300 -19.06 39.79 35.39
N GLY A 301 -19.42 40.23 34.17
CA GLY A 301 -20.63 41.00 33.86
C GLY A 301 -20.81 42.31 34.63
N SER A 302 -21.84 43.07 34.23
CA SER A 302 -22.28 44.26 34.96
C SER A 302 -23.07 43.85 36.22
N PRO A 303 -23.07 44.66 37.29
CA PRO A 303 -24.00 44.52 38.43
C PRO A 303 -25.48 44.36 38.03
N GLU A 304 -25.87 44.82 36.84
CA GLU A 304 -27.23 44.69 36.31
C GLU A 304 -27.54 43.28 35.73
N ASP A 305 -26.54 42.47 35.40
CA ASP A 305 -26.75 41.12 34.84
C ASP A 305 -27.01 40.11 35.96
N PRO A 306 -28.25 39.61 36.14
CA PRO A 306 -28.63 38.75 37.25
C PRO A 306 -27.94 37.38 37.27
N ARG A 307 -27.22 37.00 36.21
CA ARG A 307 -26.55 35.70 36.10
C ARG A 307 -25.03 35.79 36.21
N SER A 308 -24.47 37.00 36.18
CA SER A 308 -23.04 37.25 36.29
C SER A 308 -22.59 37.22 37.75
N VAL A 309 -21.29 37.04 37.98
CA VAL A 309 -20.68 37.12 39.32
C VAL A 309 -20.98 38.47 39.97
N ASN A 310 -20.76 39.58 39.24
CA ASN A 310 -20.99 40.91 39.82
C ASN A 310 -22.49 41.19 40.05
N GLY A 311 -23.40 40.64 39.26
CA GLY A 311 -24.84 40.79 39.53
C GLY A 311 -25.33 39.98 40.72
N LEU A 312 -24.72 38.82 41.00
CA LEU A 312 -24.97 38.05 42.23
C LEU A 312 -24.41 38.81 43.46
N LEU A 313 -23.20 39.36 43.35
CA LEU A 313 -22.61 40.23 44.38
C LEU A 313 -23.43 41.51 44.62
N ALA A 314 -23.99 42.12 43.57
CA ALA A 314 -24.83 43.30 43.69
C ALA A 314 -26.09 43.05 44.55
N ARG A 315 -26.66 41.84 44.51
CA ARG A 315 -27.79 41.46 45.39
C ARG A 315 -27.36 41.35 46.85
N ALA A 316 -26.20 40.78 47.12
CA ALA A 316 -25.64 40.73 48.48
C ALA A 316 -25.43 42.15 49.03
N ALA A 317 -24.83 43.03 48.22
CA ALA A 317 -24.64 44.43 48.56
C ALA A 317 -25.97 45.16 48.83
N GLN A 318 -26.98 44.93 47.97
CA GLN A 318 -28.32 45.49 48.14
C GLN A 318 -28.99 45.01 49.44
N ARG A 319 -28.90 43.72 49.77
CA ARG A 319 -29.43 43.16 51.02
C ARG A 319 -28.70 43.74 52.25
N ARG A 320 -27.42 44.09 52.14
CA ARG A 320 -26.64 44.79 53.17
C ARG A 320 -26.86 46.30 53.23
N GLY A 321 -27.46 46.90 52.20
CA GLY A 321 -27.64 48.35 52.11
C GLY A 321 -26.34 49.12 51.81
N VAL A 322 -25.39 48.49 51.11
CA VAL A 322 -24.12 49.13 50.69
C VAL A 322 -24.11 49.38 49.17
N PRO A 323 -23.55 50.51 48.70
CA PRO A 323 -23.36 50.75 47.27
C PRO A 323 -22.31 49.77 46.71
N PHE A 324 -22.53 49.27 45.49
CA PHE A 324 -21.63 48.34 44.83
C PHE A 324 -21.42 48.72 43.37
N GLU A 325 -20.18 49.07 43.04
CA GLU A 325 -19.73 49.37 41.68
C GLU A 325 -18.31 48.81 41.51
N PRO A 326 -18.12 47.73 40.73
CA PRO A 326 -16.82 47.07 40.61
C PRO A 326 -15.86 47.90 39.73
N GLU A 327 -14.73 48.31 40.29
CA GLU A 327 -13.69 49.08 39.57
C GLU A 327 -13.01 48.22 38.49
N ILE A 328 -12.66 46.98 38.84
CA ILE A 328 -12.16 45.96 37.90
C ILE A 328 -13.19 44.82 37.92
N PRO A 329 -14.00 44.62 36.85
CA PRO A 329 -15.09 43.65 36.87
C PRO A 329 -14.67 42.23 37.24
N HIS A 330 -13.46 41.82 36.86
CA HIS A 330 -12.94 40.49 37.09
C HIS A 330 -12.11 40.33 38.36
N ASP A 331 -11.91 41.39 39.15
CA ASP A 331 -11.25 41.31 40.47
C ASP A 331 -12.23 40.75 41.50
N PHE A 332 -12.43 39.43 41.45
CA PHE A 332 -13.37 38.74 42.32
C PHE A 332 -13.11 39.03 43.79
N HIS A 333 -11.85 39.08 44.21
CA HIS A 333 -11.51 39.22 45.62
C HIS A 333 -11.95 40.58 46.16
N LYS A 334 -11.59 41.68 45.48
CA LYS A 334 -12.05 43.02 45.88
C LYS A 334 -13.54 43.20 45.72
N ASN A 335 -14.14 42.69 44.64
CA ASN A 335 -15.57 42.84 44.39
C ASN A 335 -16.39 42.06 45.43
N PHE A 336 -15.94 40.87 45.82
CA PHE A 336 -16.58 40.08 46.87
C PHE A 336 -16.48 40.79 48.22
N GLU A 337 -15.33 41.34 48.58
CA GLU A 337 -15.15 42.10 49.81
C GLU A 337 -16.02 43.38 49.82
N ALA A 338 -16.08 44.11 48.72
CA ALA A 338 -16.91 45.31 48.60
C ALA A 338 -18.41 44.99 48.75
N ALA A 339 -18.88 43.86 48.22
CA ALA A 339 -20.28 43.48 48.28
C ALA A 339 -20.69 42.83 49.61
N THR A 340 -19.82 42.00 50.19
CA THR A 340 -20.13 41.18 51.37
C THR A 340 -19.50 41.70 52.66
N GLY A 341 -18.57 42.65 52.58
CA GLY A 341 -17.79 43.13 53.73
C GLY A 341 -16.83 42.10 54.33
N ILE A 342 -16.62 40.96 53.66
CA ILE A 342 -15.74 39.87 54.10
C ILE A 342 -14.64 39.70 53.05
N ASN A 343 -13.38 39.75 53.48
CA ASN A 343 -12.27 39.43 52.60
C ASN A 343 -12.29 37.91 52.28
N PRO A 344 -12.45 37.52 51.01
CA PRO A 344 -12.67 36.12 50.64
C PRO A 344 -11.46 35.20 50.83
N ILE A 345 -10.28 35.74 51.12
CA ILE A 345 -9.03 34.97 51.30
C ILE A 345 -8.37 35.24 52.65
N ASP A 346 -9.01 35.97 53.55
CA ASP A 346 -8.52 36.20 54.91
C ASP A 346 -9.09 35.12 55.85
N PRO A 347 -8.26 34.21 56.41
CA PRO A 347 -8.72 33.19 57.34
C PRO A 347 -9.41 33.78 58.58
N ALA A 348 -9.03 34.99 58.99
CA ALA A 348 -9.63 35.64 60.13
C ALA A 348 -11.13 35.91 59.95
N ALA A 349 -11.56 36.08 58.70
CA ALA A 349 -12.94 36.35 58.34
C ALA A 349 -13.85 35.10 58.44
N PHE A 350 -13.25 33.91 58.52
CA PHE A 350 -13.94 32.61 58.61
C PHE A 350 -13.72 31.87 59.94
N ASN A 351 -13.10 32.50 60.94
CA ASN A 351 -12.77 31.91 62.24
C ASN A 351 -13.94 31.25 63.01
N SER A 352 -15.19 31.59 62.68
CA SER A 352 -16.38 30.95 63.26
C SER A 352 -16.66 29.55 62.69
N LEU A 353 -15.99 29.17 61.59
CA LEU A 353 -16.17 27.91 60.87
C LEU A 353 -14.90 27.06 60.97
N GLN A 354 -15.07 25.81 61.42
CA GLN A 354 -13.95 24.88 61.49
C GLN A 354 -13.53 24.41 60.09
N ALA A 355 -12.22 24.44 59.83
CA ALA A 355 -11.58 23.99 58.58
C ALA A 355 -12.07 24.73 57.33
N VAL A 356 -12.34 26.02 57.47
CA VAL A 356 -12.63 26.93 56.36
C VAL A 356 -11.73 28.16 56.53
N GLU A 357 -10.75 28.31 55.65
CA GLU A 357 -9.77 29.41 55.68
C GLU A 357 -10.03 30.44 54.58
N ASP A 358 -10.80 30.09 53.54
CA ASP A 358 -11.15 31.00 52.46
C ASP A 358 -12.55 30.70 51.87
N VAL A 359 -13.03 31.58 50.98
CA VAL A 359 -14.33 31.46 50.31
C VAL A 359 -14.44 30.21 49.43
N TYR A 360 -13.32 29.65 48.98
CA TYR A 360 -13.31 28.47 48.13
C TYR A 360 -13.48 27.19 48.96
N GLU A 361 -12.86 27.13 50.13
CA GLU A 361 -13.11 26.10 51.14
C GLU A 361 -14.54 26.23 51.69
N LEU A 362 -15.04 27.45 51.87
CA LEU A 362 -16.45 27.70 52.21
C LEU A 362 -17.38 27.06 51.16
N TYR A 363 -17.05 27.18 49.87
CA TYR A 363 -17.80 26.52 48.80
C TYR A 363 -17.64 25.00 48.78
N ALA A 364 -16.45 24.48 49.07
CA ALA A 364 -16.22 23.04 49.17
C ALA A 364 -17.06 22.41 50.29
N GLU A 365 -17.22 23.13 51.39
CA GLU A 365 -17.91 22.70 52.61
C GLU A 365 -19.39 23.14 52.68
N ILE A 366 -19.96 23.67 51.58
CA ILE A 366 -21.30 24.28 51.51
C ILE A 366 -22.46 23.34 51.91
N SER A 367 -22.21 22.03 51.96
CA SER A 367 -23.21 21.03 52.38
C SER A 367 -23.44 21.02 53.90
N ARG A 368 -22.55 21.64 54.67
CA ARG A 368 -22.65 21.74 56.13
C ARG A 368 -23.65 22.82 56.53
N PRO A 369 -24.59 22.54 57.46
CA PRO A 369 -25.63 23.51 57.86
C PRO A 369 -25.06 24.84 58.37
N GLU A 370 -24.00 24.81 59.16
CA GLU A 370 -23.34 26.00 59.70
C GLU A 370 -22.68 26.87 58.61
N VAL A 371 -22.20 26.24 57.53
CA VAL A 371 -21.61 26.93 56.37
C VAL A 371 -22.70 27.57 55.53
N ALA A 372 -23.80 26.85 55.29
CA ALA A 372 -24.97 27.39 54.59
C ALA A 372 -25.57 28.59 55.35
N GLN A 373 -25.68 28.49 56.67
CA GLN A 373 -26.12 29.60 57.52
C GLN A 373 -25.17 30.80 57.44
N PHE A 374 -23.85 30.57 57.44
CA PHE A 374 -22.87 31.65 57.26
C PHE A 374 -23.05 32.38 55.93
N VAL A 375 -23.31 31.65 54.84
CA VAL A 375 -23.57 32.25 53.53
C VAL A 375 -24.82 33.13 53.53
N GLU A 376 -25.90 32.66 54.16
CA GLU A 376 -27.17 33.41 54.22
C GLU A 376 -27.09 34.63 55.15
N GLU A 377 -26.49 34.48 56.33
CA GLU A 377 -26.51 35.51 57.37
C GLU A 377 -25.34 36.50 57.28
N GLN A 378 -24.13 36.02 56.92
CA GLN A 378 -22.93 36.86 56.92
C GLN A 378 -22.62 37.41 55.53
N LEU A 379 -22.73 36.58 54.49
CA LEU A 379 -22.51 37.02 53.11
C LEU A 379 -23.75 37.65 52.47
N MET A 380 -24.94 37.49 53.08
CA MET A 380 -26.23 37.96 52.55
C MET A 380 -26.54 37.40 51.15
N LEU A 381 -26.13 36.16 50.89
CA LEU A 381 -26.38 35.43 49.64
C LEU A 381 -27.29 34.23 49.90
N GLU A 382 -28.20 33.93 48.97
CA GLU A 382 -28.88 32.63 49.01
C GLU A 382 -27.88 31.53 48.67
N VAL A 383 -28.04 30.34 49.26
CA VAL A 383 -27.11 29.21 49.04
C VAL A 383 -26.98 28.86 47.56
N GLU A 384 -28.08 28.90 46.80
CA GLU A 384 -28.04 28.59 45.35
C GLU A 384 -27.39 29.73 44.53
N GLU A 385 -27.54 30.98 44.94
CA GLU A 385 -26.82 32.12 44.35
C GLU A 385 -25.32 31.98 44.57
N PHE A 386 -24.91 31.65 45.80
CA PHE A 386 -23.51 31.42 46.14
C PHE A 386 -22.92 30.24 45.36
N LYS A 387 -23.63 29.11 45.25
CA LYS A 387 -23.19 27.97 44.43
C LYS A 387 -23.04 28.35 42.97
N GLN A 388 -24.01 29.09 42.41
CA GLN A 388 -23.94 29.53 41.03
C GLN A 388 -22.70 30.41 40.78
N MET A 389 -22.47 31.38 41.66
CA MET A 389 -21.30 32.26 41.60
C MET A 389 -20.00 31.47 41.68
N MET A 390 -19.85 30.65 42.72
CA MET A 390 -18.60 29.92 42.99
C MET A 390 -18.30 28.85 41.94
N LYS A 391 -19.33 28.28 41.28
CA LYS A 391 -19.12 27.41 40.12
C LYS A 391 -18.46 28.15 38.95
N GLN A 392 -18.88 29.39 38.67
CA GLN A 392 -18.28 30.20 37.61
C GLN A 392 -16.86 30.63 37.98
N VAL A 393 -16.67 31.16 39.19
CA VAL A 393 -15.37 31.59 39.72
C VAL A 393 -14.37 30.42 39.76
N GLY A 394 -14.80 29.26 40.26
CA GLY A 394 -14.00 28.04 40.33
C GLY A 394 -13.55 27.55 38.95
N SER A 395 -14.40 27.66 37.93
CA SER A 395 -14.00 27.32 36.56
C SER A 395 -12.88 28.22 36.04
N ILE A 396 -12.91 29.52 36.33
CA ILE A 396 -11.86 30.45 35.91
C ILE A 396 -10.58 30.21 36.71
N ARG A 397 -10.69 30.02 38.03
CA ARG A 397 -9.56 29.65 38.89
C ARG A 397 -8.87 28.38 38.39
N ASN A 398 -9.62 27.34 38.02
CA ASN A 398 -9.05 26.12 37.47
C ASN A 398 -8.29 26.34 36.15
N ASN A 399 -8.78 27.22 35.27
CA ASN A 399 -8.05 27.57 34.05
C ASN A 399 -6.70 28.23 34.38
N TRP A 400 -6.68 29.14 35.36
CA TRP A 400 -5.46 29.80 35.83
C TRP A 400 -4.47 28.81 36.45
N LEU A 401 -4.93 27.92 37.33
CA LEU A 401 -4.06 26.91 37.96
C LEU A 401 -3.43 25.98 36.91
N GLN A 402 -4.18 25.57 35.88
CA GLN A 402 -3.62 24.80 34.76
C GLN A 402 -2.59 25.60 33.96
N LEU A 403 -2.86 26.88 33.72
CA LEU A 403 -1.92 27.77 33.02
C LEU A 403 -0.62 27.94 33.80
N TYR A 404 -0.70 28.15 35.12
CA TYR A 404 0.48 28.20 35.98
C TYR A 404 1.26 26.90 35.97
N ALA A 405 0.60 25.74 36.02
CA ALA A 405 1.29 24.45 35.95
C ALA A 405 2.08 24.28 34.64
N ILE A 406 1.52 24.73 33.51
CA ILE A 406 2.24 24.73 32.22
C ILE A 406 3.46 25.66 32.26
N LEU A 407 3.29 26.89 32.74
CA LEU A 407 4.39 27.86 32.84
C LEU A 407 5.48 27.41 33.82
N GLU A 408 5.10 26.75 34.92
CA GLU A 408 6.02 26.19 35.90
C GLU A 408 6.83 25.05 35.28
N GLN A 409 6.20 24.12 34.56
CA GLN A 409 6.91 23.07 33.83
C GLN A 409 7.91 23.64 32.82
N ALA A 410 7.49 24.63 32.03
CA ALA A 410 8.36 25.31 31.07
C ALA A 410 9.51 26.07 31.78
N SER A 411 9.23 26.71 32.91
CA SER A 411 10.25 27.39 33.73
C SER A 411 11.29 26.41 34.28
N GLN A 412 10.87 25.25 34.78
CA GLN A 412 11.77 24.20 35.24
C GLN A 412 12.60 23.60 34.09
N GLN A 413 12.03 23.48 32.89
CA GLN A 413 12.78 23.05 31.70
C GLN A 413 13.85 24.08 31.31
N ARG A 414 13.52 25.38 31.37
CA ARG A 414 14.46 26.48 31.13
C ARG A 414 15.58 26.52 32.18
N SER A 415 15.22 26.41 33.45
CA SER A 415 16.15 26.52 34.59
C SER A 415 15.71 25.57 35.71
N PRO A 416 16.33 24.38 35.81
CA PRO A 416 16.02 23.43 36.88
C PRO A 416 16.23 24.05 38.26
N GLY A 417 15.19 24.02 39.09
CA GLY A 417 15.19 24.68 40.41
C GLY A 417 14.68 26.12 40.40
N ALA A 418 14.09 26.59 39.30
CA ALA A 418 13.40 27.88 39.25
C ALA A 418 12.33 27.99 40.36
N GLU A 419 12.09 29.21 40.84
CA GLU A 419 11.04 29.50 41.81
C GLU A 419 9.66 29.11 41.24
N ALA A 420 8.81 28.52 42.09
CA ALA A 420 7.45 28.17 41.71
C ALA A 420 6.67 29.40 41.23
N VAL A 421 5.96 29.27 40.11
CA VAL A 421 5.27 30.41 39.47
C VAL A 421 4.25 31.04 40.42
N LEU A 422 3.54 30.23 41.20
CA LEU A 422 2.56 30.69 42.20
C LEU A 422 3.18 31.46 43.37
N SER A 423 4.45 31.19 43.72
CA SER A 423 5.15 31.95 44.76
C SER A 423 5.50 33.34 44.27
N ARG A 424 5.94 33.44 43.01
CA ARG A 424 6.33 34.70 42.37
C ARG A 424 5.13 35.54 41.94
N PHE A 425 4.06 34.87 41.46
CA PHE A 425 2.81 35.47 41.04
C PHE A 425 1.65 34.79 41.79
N PRO A 426 1.37 35.23 43.04
CA PRO A 426 0.24 34.74 43.79
C PRO A 426 -1.04 34.84 42.95
N PHE A 427 -1.88 33.80 43.02
CA PHE A 427 -3.10 33.78 42.23
C PHE A 427 -4.03 34.92 42.66
N ASP A 428 -4.22 35.87 41.76
CA ASP A 428 -5.34 36.79 41.73
C ASP A 428 -5.96 36.79 40.33
N PHE A 429 -7.20 37.27 40.22
CA PHE A 429 -7.88 37.29 38.93
C PHE A 429 -7.41 38.41 38.00
N THR A 430 -6.56 39.31 38.49
CA THR A 430 -6.11 40.54 37.80
C THR A 430 -4.80 40.33 37.03
N ASN A 431 -3.98 39.37 37.44
CA ASN A 431 -2.71 38.98 36.83
C ASN A 431 -2.78 38.91 35.29
N GLU A 432 -1.79 39.40 34.57
CA GLU A 432 -1.78 39.35 33.11
C GLU A 432 -0.99 38.13 32.61
N VAL A 433 -1.66 37.26 31.85
CA VAL A 433 -1.05 36.01 31.33
C VAL A 433 0.26 36.29 30.57
N ASP A 434 0.24 37.30 29.69
CA ASP A 434 1.39 37.62 28.84
C ASP A 434 2.52 38.26 29.64
N HIS A 435 2.22 38.99 30.72
CA HIS A 435 3.25 39.48 31.64
C HIS A 435 3.93 38.32 32.37
N ILE A 436 3.15 37.40 32.95
CA ILE A 436 3.70 36.24 33.66
C ILE A 436 4.57 35.40 32.73
N LEU A 437 4.10 35.11 31.51
CA LEU A 437 4.88 34.35 30.53
C LEU A 437 6.23 35.03 30.26
N ARG A 438 6.24 36.36 30.05
CA ARG A 438 7.48 37.09 29.76
C ARG A 438 8.46 37.04 30.91
N GLU A 439 7.97 37.26 32.12
CA GLU A 439 8.79 37.23 33.33
C GLU A 439 9.35 35.84 33.64
N VAL A 440 8.59 34.79 33.36
CA VAL A 440 8.95 33.41 33.68
C VAL A 440 9.83 32.77 32.60
N LEU A 441 9.55 33.02 31.32
CA LEU A 441 10.19 32.29 30.21
C LEU A 441 11.20 33.12 29.41
N THR A 442 10.99 34.43 29.26
CA THR A 442 11.82 35.28 28.37
C THR A 442 12.57 36.39 29.11
N GLY A 443 12.49 36.44 30.44
CA GLY A 443 13.23 37.41 31.26
C GLY A 443 12.69 38.84 31.17
N GLY A 444 11.38 39.00 30.96
CA GLY A 444 10.67 40.28 30.94
C GLY A 444 10.51 40.91 29.55
N SER A 445 11.16 40.36 28.53
CA SER A 445 11.02 40.80 27.13
C SER A 445 9.95 40.00 26.40
N ASP A 446 9.37 40.53 25.32
CA ASP A 446 8.54 39.72 24.42
C ASP A 446 9.39 38.57 23.81
N PRO A 447 8.79 37.41 23.46
CA PRO A 447 9.52 36.35 22.78
C PRO A 447 10.17 36.89 21.50
N PRO A 448 11.43 36.52 21.20
CA PRO A 448 12.18 37.07 20.07
C PRO A 448 11.73 36.46 18.73
N PHE A 449 10.50 36.76 18.29
CA PHE A 449 9.93 36.20 17.06
C PHE A 449 10.76 36.54 15.81
N GLU A 450 11.43 37.70 15.81
CA GLU A 450 12.35 38.15 14.77
C GLU A 450 13.60 37.27 14.62
N SER A 451 13.88 36.40 15.60
CA SER A 451 14.98 35.43 15.50
C SER A 451 14.68 34.28 14.53
N ILE A 452 13.40 34.07 14.17
CA ILE A 452 13.00 33.07 13.18
C ILE A 452 13.40 33.58 11.79
N ALA A 453 14.20 32.79 11.07
CA ALA A 453 14.70 33.13 9.75
C ALA A 453 13.54 33.40 8.78
N GLY A 454 13.55 34.58 8.16
CA GLY A 454 12.49 35.02 7.27
C GLY A 454 11.22 35.50 7.96
N ALA A 455 11.20 35.67 9.29
CA ALA A 455 10.04 36.25 9.98
C ALA A 455 9.66 37.61 9.39
N THR A 456 8.37 37.78 9.11
CA THR A 456 7.79 39.06 8.71
C THR A 456 7.35 39.85 9.95
N ALA A 457 7.07 41.14 9.78
CA ALA A 457 6.50 41.97 10.86
C ALA A 457 5.13 41.46 11.38
N ALA A 458 4.44 40.60 10.64
CA ALA A 458 3.18 39.99 11.07
C ALA A 458 3.39 38.91 12.14
N LEU A 459 4.57 38.29 12.21
CA LEU A 459 4.92 37.31 13.24
C LEU A 459 5.45 38.03 14.48
N SER A 460 4.54 38.62 15.27
CA SER A 460 4.89 39.52 16.37
C SER A 460 4.23 39.17 17.72
N SER A 461 3.47 38.08 17.77
CA SER A 461 2.75 37.66 18.98
C SER A 461 2.59 36.15 19.05
N LEU A 462 2.17 35.65 20.22
CA LEU A 462 1.87 34.23 20.41
C LEU A 462 0.69 33.76 19.53
N ASP A 463 -0.30 34.63 19.30
CA ASP A 463 -1.42 34.35 18.39
C ASP A 463 -0.93 34.26 16.94
N ALA A 464 -0.01 35.14 16.53
CA ALA A 464 0.62 35.07 15.21
C ALA A 464 1.51 33.82 15.05
N LEU A 465 2.23 33.42 16.11
CA LEU A 465 2.99 32.18 16.13
C LEU A 465 2.09 30.95 15.95
N LEU A 466 0.98 30.87 16.70
CA LEU A 466 0.01 29.79 16.55
C LEU A 466 -0.60 29.74 15.14
N ALA A 467 -0.90 30.91 14.55
CA ALA A 467 -1.40 31.02 13.20
C ALA A 467 -0.35 30.60 12.16
N ALA A 468 0.91 30.99 12.32
CA ALA A 468 2.01 30.58 11.45
C ALA A 468 2.26 29.07 11.49
N ILE A 469 2.21 28.45 12.68
CA ILE A 469 2.29 26.98 12.82
C ILE A 469 1.11 26.31 12.11
N THR A 470 -0.10 26.84 12.29
CA THR A 470 -1.30 26.29 11.64
C THR A 470 -1.23 26.44 10.11
N GLN A 471 -0.64 27.53 9.61
CA GLN A 471 -0.40 27.72 8.17
C GLN A 471 0.60 26.69 7.62
N ALA A 472 1.67 26.39 8.37
CA ALA A 472 2.61 25.36 8.00
C ALA A 472 1.93 23.97 7.92
N GLU A 473 1.13 23.61 8.92
CA GLU A 473 0.34 22.37 8.92
C GLU A 473 -0.57 22.27 7.70
N GLN A 474 -1.26 23.36 7.35
CA GLN A 474 -2.14 23.41 6.17
C GLN A 474 -1.37 23.23 4.86
N TYR A 475 -0.21 23.88 4.72
CA TYR A 475 0.63 23.77 3.53
C TYR A 475 1.18 22.35 3.33
N PHE A 476 1.56 21.67 4.42
CA PHE A 476 2.06 20.29 4.39
C PHE A 476 0.96 19.23 4.52
N PHE A 477 -0.33 19.61 4.56
CA PHE A 477 -1.48 18.71 4.72
C PHE A 477 -1.38 17.80 5.96
N LEU A 478 -0.84 18.34 7.05
CA LEU A 478 -0.65 17.70 8.35
C LEU A 478 -1.39 18.48 9.44
N GLU A 479 -2.71 18.62 9.30
CA GLU A 479 -3.55 19.42 10.21
C GLU A 479 -3.44 18.97 11.68
N ASN A 480 -3.12 19.91 12.58
CA ASN A 480 -2.85 19.65 14.01
C ASN A 480 -1.70 18.66 14.27
N ARG A 481 -0.82 18.42 13.29
CA ARG A 481 0.32 17.49 13.37
C ARG A 481 1.66 18.19 13.14
N ALA A 482 1.79 19.43 13.60
CA ALA A 482 3.05 20.19 13.56
C ALA A 482 4.25 19.47 14.20
N GLU A 483 4.03 18.62 15.22
CA GLU A 483 5.11 17.82 15.82
C GLU A 483 5.62 16.73 14.87
N ASP A 484 4.74 16.13 14.06
CA ASP A 484 5.16 15.18 13.03
C ASP A 484 5.95 15.91 11.92
N LEU A 485 5.54 17.14 11.55
CA LEU A 485 6.31 17.96 10.62
C LEU A 485 7.69 18.31 11.20
N LEU A 486 7.76 18.75 12.47
CA LEU A 486 9.02 19.01 13.16
C LEU A 486 9.91 17.75 13.20
N PHE A 487 9.33 16.56 13.42
CA PHE A 487 10.05 15.29 13.38
C PHE A 487 10.69 15.01 12.00
N ILE A 488 9.97 15.27 10.91
CA ILE A 488 10.51 15.16 9.53
C ILE A 488 11.74 16.07 9.37
N LEU A 489 11.65 17.32 9.82
CA LEU A 489 12.74 18.30 9.71
C LEU A 489 13.93 17.96 10.59
N GLN A 490 13.68 17.50 11.82
CA GLN A 490 14.72 17.02 12.73
C GLN A 490 15.46 15.81 12.14
N THR A 491 14.73 14.87 11.52
CA THR A 491 15.32 13.71 10.84
C THR A 491 16.24 14.15 9.71
N PHE A 492 15.80 15.11 8.88
CA PHE A 492 16.62 15.68 7.83
C PHE A 492 17.87 16.40 8.37
N LYS A 493 17.74 17.20 9.42
CA LYS A 493 18.89 17.87 10.05
C LYS A 493 19.91 16.89 10.61
N LYS A 494 19.45 15.81 11.26
CA LYS A 494 20.31 14.72 11.75
C LYS A 494 21.06 14.02 10.61
N ASP A 495 20.38 13.76 9.49
CA ASP A 495 20.99 13.11 8.32
C ASP A 495 22.00 14.01 7.60
N LYS A 496 21.76 15.32 7.57
CA LYS A 496 22.67 16.30 6.97
C LYS A 496 23.89 16.60 7.83
N ALA A 497 23.77 16.54 9.16
CA ALA A 497 24.87 16.84 10.06
C ALA A 497 26.00 15.81 9.84
N PRO A 498 27.13 16.20 9.20
CA PRO A 498 28.31 15.36 9.21
C PRO A 498 28.81 15.33 10.66
N ASP A 499 29.75 14.44 11.00
CA ASP A 499 30.44 14.29 12.29
C ASP A 499 31.16 15.56 12.84
N SER A 500 30.72 16.79 12.54
CA SER A 500 31.46 18.04 12.75
C SER A 500 30.67 19.25 13.28
N PHE A 501 29.35 19.16 13.55
CA PHE A 501 28.63 20.28 14.21
C PHE A 501 28.05 19.96 15.59
N MET A 502 27.81 18.69 15.91
CA MET A 502 27.54 18.20 17.28
C MET A 502 28.03 16.74 17.39
N PRO A 503 29.14 16.45 18.08
CA PRO A 503 29.58 15.06 18.28
C PRO A 503 28.53 14.31 19.12
N GLY A 504 27.91 13.27 18.53
CA GLY A 504 27.06 12.32 19.26
C GLY A 504 25.57 12.29 18.87
N LEU A 505 25.09 13.05 17.87
CA LEU A 505 23.76 12.76 17.32
C LEU A 505 23.83 11.52 16.41
N PRO A 506 23.06 10.46 16.70
CA PRO A 506 23.04 9.28 15.84
C PRO A 506 22.43 9.64 14.48
N VAL A 507 23.06 9.17 13.40
CA VAL A 507 22.45 9.16 12.06
C VAL A 507 21.07 8.51 12.16
N PRO A 508 20.02 9.04 11.50
CA PRO A 508 18.68 8.49 11.67
C PRO A 508 18.62 7.02 11.23
N GLY A 509 18.11 6.17 12.12
CA GLY A 509 17.98 4.75 11.84
C GLY A 509 16.88 4.42 10.82
N PRO A 510 16.82 3.18 10.31
CA PRO A 510 15.80 2.77 9.34
C PRO A 510 14.35 3.01 9.80
N ARG A 511 14.07 2.87 11.10
CA ARG A 511 12.73 3.12 11.67
C ARG A 511 12.35 4.60 11.69
N GLU A 512 13.31 5.49 11.98
CA GLU A 512 13.05 6.94 11.92
C GLU A 512 12.68 7.35 10.50
N TRP A 513 13.40 6.83 9.52
CA TRP A 513 13.13 7.10 8.12
C TRP A 513 11.85 6.45 7.60
N GLN A 514 11.54 5.21 8.00
CA GLN A 514 10.26 4.59 7.69
C GLN A 514 9.10 5.46 8.18
N ARG A 515 9.21 6.02 9.38
CA ARG A 515 8.21 6.95 9.92
C ARG A 515 8.09 8.22 9.07
N VAL A 516 9.19 8.79 8.60
CA VAL A 516 9.15 9.94 7.68
C VAL A 516 8.41 9.60 6.39
N TYR A 517 8.65 8.42 5.81
CA TYR A 517 7.95 7.97 4.60
C TYR A 517 6.44 7.85 4.82
N GLU A 518 6.01 7.18 5.89
CA GLU A 518 4.59 7.06 6.25
C GLU A 518 3.91 8.43 6.47
N LEU A 519 4.62 9.38 7.08
CA LEU A 519 4.11 10.74 7.29
C LEU A 519 3.95 11.50 5.98
N LEU A 520 4.89 11.36 5.06
CA LEU A 520 4.81 11.99 3.73
C LEU A 520 3.76 11.31 2.83
N GLU A 521 3.56 10.00 2.94
CA GLU A 521 2.45 9.30 2.31
C GLU A 521 1.10 9.78 2.87
N THR A 522 1.01 9.98 4.19
CA THR A 522 -0.19 10.56 4.82
C THR A 522 -0.45 11.97 4.28
N ALA A 523 0.58 12.82 4.22
CA ALA A 523 0.47 14.17 3.69
C ALA A 523 0.05 14.18 2.21
N HIS A 524 0.60 13.26 1.40
CA HIS A 524 0.21 13.07 0.01
C HIS A 524 -1.27 12.68 -0.13
N HIS A 525 -1.71 11.72 0.70
CA HIS A 525 -3.10 11.28 0.73
C HIS A 525 -4.03 12.45 1.09
N GLU A 526 -3.75 13.16 2.18
CA GLU A 526 -4.55 14.30 2.63
C GLU A 526 -4.55 15.45 1.62
N LYS A 527 -3.43 15.68 0.92
CA LYS A 527 -3.37 16.63 -0.20
C LYS A 527 -4.36 16.27 -1.30
N HIS A 528 -4.39 15.02 -1.75
CA HIS A 528 -5.31 14.59 -2.79
C HIS A 528 -6.77 14.74 -2.34
N LEU A 529 -7.08 14.40 -1.10
CA LEU A 529 -8.41 14.65 -0.53
C LEU A 529 -8.73 16.15 -0.47
N ALA A 530 -7.78 16.99 -0.07
CA ALA A 530 -7.97 18.44 -0.02
C ALA A 530 -8.20 19.06 -1.40
N ILE A 531 -7.49 18.62 -2.44
CA ILE A 531 -7.72 19.04 -3.83
C ILE A 531 -9.14 18.68 -4.27
N ARG A 532 -9.62 17.49 -3.92
CA ARG A 532 -10.99 17.05 -4.23
C ARG A 532 -12.04 17.89 -3.49
N ARG A 533 -11.82 18.16 -2.19
CA ARG A 533 -12.68 19.07 -1.40
C ARG A 533 -12.69 20.50 -1.97
N GLN A 534 -11.57 20.95 -2.52
CA GLN A 534 -11.44 22.29 -3.10
C GLN A 534 -12.37 22.48 -4.32
N THR A 535 -12.65 21.42 -5.09
CA THR A 535 -13.63 21.46 -6.18
C THR A 535 -15.00 21.90 -5.66
N TYR A 536 -15.52 21.26 -4.61
CA TYR A 536 -16.81 21.61 -4.01
C TYR A 536 -16.82 23.00 -3.38
N ARG A 537 -15.70 23.38 -2.74
CA ARG A 537 -15.53 24.73 -2.17
C ARG A 537 -15.61 25.81 -3.24
N GLN A 538 -14.95 25.61 -4.39
CA GLN A 538 -14.99 26.55 -5.50
C GLN A 538 -16.38 26.68 -6.10
N MET A 539 -17.17 25.60 -6.19
CA MET A 539 -18.57 25.66 -6.64
C MET A 539 -19.41 26.59 -5.77
N MET A 540 -19.29 26.48 -4.43
CA MET A 540 -20.02 27.33 -3.49
C MET A 540 -19.54 28.78 -3.49
N GLN A 541 -18.25 29.03 -3.75
CA GLN A 541 -17.67 30.37 -3.80
C GLN A 541 -17.96 31.11 -5.13
N ALA A 542 -18.05 30.37 -6.24
CA ALA A 542 -18.31 30.95 -7.56
C ALA A 542 -19.80 31.17 -7.86
N GLY A 543 -20.68 30.35 -7.27
CA GLY A 543 -22.13 30.46 -7.44
C GLY A 543 -22.82 31.41 -6.46
N PRO A 544 -24.11 31.72 -6.69
CA PRO A 544 -24.90 32.48 -5.72
C PRO A 544 -25.12 31.64 -4.45
N HIS A 545 -24.95 32.22 -3.26
CA HIS A 545 -25.10 31.51 -1.98
C HIS A 545 -26.57 31.14 -1.70
N THR A 546 -27.05 30.08 -2.34
CA THR A 546 -28.46 29.67 -2.40
C THR A 546 -28.60 28.16 -2.25
N PRO A 547 -29.79 27.64 -1.87
CA PRO A 547 -30.02 26.20 -1.77
C PRO A 547 -29.78 25.48 -3.09
N ASN A 548 -30.05 26.14 -4.23
CA ASN A 548 -29.83 25.56 -5.54
C ASN A 548 -28.34 25.33 -5.85
N THR A 549 -27.46 26.26 -5.48
CA THR A 549 -26.00 26.07 -5.64
C THR A 549 -25.49 24.94 -4.75
N PHE A 550 -26.03 24.82 -3.53
CA PHE A 550 -25.76 23.68 -2.65
C PHE A 550 -26.20 22.36 -3.30
N ASP A 551 -27.42 22.32 -3.87
CA ASP A 551 -27.93 21.13 -4.53
C ASP A 551 -27.09 20.74 -5.75
N GLN A 552 -26.58 21.71 -6.52
CA GLN A 552 -25.66 21.46 -7.63
C GLN A 552 -24.32 20.88 -7.15
N MET A 553 -23.78 21.37 -6.02
CA MET A 553 -22.58 20.80 -5.41
C MET A 553 -22.82 19.34 -4.96
N VAL A 554 -23.97 19.05 -4.34
CA VAL A 554 -24.34 17.69 -3.94
C VAL A 554 -24.53 16.80 -5.17
N LEU A 555 -25.12 17.34 -6.24
CA LEU A 555 -25.30 16.64 -7.52
C LEU A 555 -23.97 16.30 -8.17
N GLU A 556 -23.01 17.23 -8.21
CA GLU A 556 -21.66 16.97 -8.72
C GLU A 556 -20.95 15.88 -7.89
N ALA A 557 -21.17 15.87 -6.58
CA ALA A 557 -20.56 14.87 -5.71
C ALA A 557 -21.22 13.49 -5.80
N LEU A 558 -22.55 13.41 -5.95
CA LEU A 558 -23.30 12.16 -5.71
C LEU A 558 -24.33 11.82 -6.81
N GLY A 559 -24.43 12.58 -7.90
CA GLY A 559 -25.37 12.36 -9.01
C GLY A 559 -24.90 11.25 -9.96
N ASP A 560 -25.82 10.55 -10.63
CA ASP A 560 -25.43 9.55 -11.64
C ASP A 560 -25.26 10.18 -13.03
N ASP A 561 -24.10 9.95 -13.64
CA ASP A 561 -23.80 10.35 -15.03
C ASP A 561 -24.77 9.72 -16.06
N LEU A 562 -25.42 8.61 -15.68
CA LEU A 562 -26.37 7.88 -16.53
C LEU A 562 -27.78 8.50 -16.57
N TRP A 563 -28.06 9.54 -15.76
CA TRP A 563 -29.42 10.10 -15.60
C TRP A 563 -29.45 11.63 -15.60
N ASN A 564 -28.96 12.28 -16.66
CA ASN A 564 -29.22 13.70 -16.99
C ASN A 564 -29.22 14.70 -15.79
N GLY A 565 -28.32 14.53 -14.82
CA GLY A 565 -28.15 15.50 -13.72
C GLY A 565 -29.37 15.65 -12.78
N LEU A 566 -30.24 14.65 -12.65
CA LEU A 566 -31.25 14.62 -11.59
C LEU A 566 -30.70 13.87 -10.37
N LEU A 567 -30.86 14.44 -9.17
CA LEU A 567 -30.58 13.70 -7.93
C LEU A 567 -31.37 12.38 -7.98
N PRO A 568 -30.84 11.24 -7.49
CA PRO A 568 -31.56 9.98 -7.61
C PRO A 568 -32.93 10.13 -6.93
N LYS A 569 -33.98 9.56 -7.54
CA LYS A 569 -35.41 9.90 -7.32
C LYS A 569 -35.84 10.05 -5.85
N GLY A 570 -35.17 9.37 -4.91
CA GLY A 570 -35.40 9.48 -3.47
C GLY A 570 -35.03 10.83 -2.84
N TYR A 571 -34.01 11.55 -3.34
CA TYR A 571 -33.55 12.81 -2.75
C TYR A 571 -34.54 13.97 -3.00
N HIS A 572 -35.09 14.08 -4.22
CA HIS A 572 -36.15 15.06 -4.51
C HIS A 572 -37.43 14.76 -3.71
N HIS A 573 -37.81 13.48 -3.59
CA HIS A 573 -38.96 13.06 -2.78
C HIS A 573 -38.74 13.36 -1.28
N LEU A 574 -37.50 13.26 -0.78
CA LEU A 574 -37.13 13.65 0.59
C LEU A 574 -37.23 15.16 0.83
N LEU A 575 -36.85 15.98 -0.16
CA LEU A 575 -37.00 17.44 -0.11
C LEU A 575 -38.48 17.87 -0.19
N GLU A 576 -39.31 17.15 -0.97
CA GLU A 576 -40.75 17.41 -1.07
C GLU A 576 -41.52 17.02 0.22
N VAL A 577 -41.16 15.89 0.84
CA VAL A 577 -41.73 15.43 2.13
C VAL A 577 -41.42 16.40 3.28
N GLN A 578 -40.42 17.27 3.14
CA GLN A 578 -40.00 18.25 4.12
C GLN A 578 -41.03 19.37 4.37
N GLN A 579 -41.99 19.59 3.44
CA GLN A 579 -43.04 20.61 3.59
C GLN A 579 -44.13 20.24 4.62
N GLN A 580 -44.10 19.03 5.19
CA GLN A 580 -45.00 18.61 6.28
C GLN A 580 -44.19 18.51 7.60
N GLU A 581 -44.15 19.61 8.35
CA GLU A 581 -43.23 19.86 9.49
C GLU A 581 -43.30 18.87 10.67
N SER A 582 -44.26 17.94 10.75
CA SER A 582 -44.48 17.17 11.99
C SER A 582 -43.70 15.86 12.12
N SER A 583 -42.88 15.44 11.14
CA SER A 583 -42.24 14.10 11.21
C SER A 583 -40.90 13.91 10.46
N LEU A 584 -40.05 14.95 10.37
CA LEU A 584 -38.74 14.86 9.67
C LEU A 584 -37.90 13.63 10.08
N GLN A 585 -37.83 13.34 11.39
CA GLN A 585 -37.08 12.18 11.93
C GLN A 585 -37.71 10.83 11.57
N PHE A 586 -39.03 10.77 11.40
CA PHE A 586 -39.74 9.54 11.01
C PHE A 586 -39.49 9.21 9.53
N ASN A 587 -39.46 10.23 8.68
CA ASN A 587 -39.26 10.04 7.24
C ASN A 587 -37.81 9.70 6.90
N ILE A 588 -36.79 10.33 7.51
CA ILE A 588 -35.38 10.00 7.27
C ILE A 588 -35.08 8.51 7.54
N ARG A 589 -35.69 7.93 8.59
CA ARG A 589 -35.51 6.50 8.92
C ARG A 589 -36.04 5.57 7.81
N ASN A 590 -37.08 5.96 7.09
CA ASN A 590 -37.63 5.18 5.97
C ASN A 590 -36.71 5.16 4.73
N TYR A 591 -35.73 6.07 4.65
CA TYR A 591 -34.74 6.15 3.56
C TYR A 591 -33.33 5.79 4.03
N THR A 592 -33.19 5.14 5.18
CA THR A 592 -31.88 4.76 5.74
C THR A 592 -31.07 3.93 4.74
N ASP A 593 -31.71 2.94 4.11
CA ASP A 593 -31.09 2.08 3.12
C ASP A 593 -30.52 2.91 1.96
N TYR A 594 -31.37 3.71 1.32
CA TYR A 594 -30.97 4.63 0.25
C TYR A 594 -29.82 5.59 0.65
N ILE A 595 -29.88 6.20 1.85
CA ILE A 595 -28.83 7.13 2.31
C ILE A 595 -27.48 6.41 2.46
N GLN A 596 -27.49 5.16 2.92
CA GLN A 596 -26.28 4.39 3.18
C GLN A 596 -25.75 3.68 1.93
N THR A 597 -26.63 3.17 1.06
CA THR A 597 -26.26 2.34 -0.10
C THR A 597 -26.09 3.16 -1.38
N GLU A 598 -26.90 4.20 -1.59
CA GLU A 598 -26.86 5.01 -2.83
C GLU A 598 -26.06 6.29 -2.63
N LEU A 599 -26.24 6.97 -1.48
CA LEU A 599 -25.51 8.20 -1.18
C LEU A 599 -24.21 7.98 -0.42
N PHE A 600 -23.95 6.79 0.12
CA PHE A 600 -22.76 6.47 0.91
C PHE A 600 -22.53 7.40 2.12
N LEU A 601 -23.62 7.97 2.66
CA LEU A 601 -23.61 8.86 3.82
C LEU A 601 -24.16 8.14 5.05
N THR A 602 -23.70 8.55 6.23
CA THR A 602 -24.41 8.21 7.48
C THR A 602 -25.63 9.11 7.66
N ILE A 603 -26.63 8.66 8.43
CA ILE A 603 -27.82 9.46 8.77
C ILE A 603 -27.42 10.83 9.34
N LYS A 604 -26.43 10.88 10.25
CA LYS A 604 -25.95 12.13 10.86
C LYS A 604 -25.30 13.08 9.86
N GLN A 605 -24.51 12.55 8.92
CA GLN A 605 -23.90 13.37 7.86
C GLN A 605 -24.99 13.95 6.95
N PHE A 606 -25.96 13.12 6.55
CA PHE A 606 -27.10 13.56 5.74
C PHE A 606 -27.95 14.63 6.45
N GLU A 607 -28.30 14.43 7.73
CA GLU A 607 -28.98 15.44 8.54
C GLU A 607 -28.18 16.76 8.62
N SER A 608 -26.86 16.67 8.80
CA SER A 608 -25.98 17.84 8.85
C SER A 608 -25.98 18.62 7.53
N LEU A 609 -25.97 17.91 6.39
CA LEU A 609 -26.05 18.52 5.05
C LEU A 609 -27.40 19.21 4.84
N LEU A 610 -28.52 18.61 5.28
CA LEU A 610 -29.85 19.24 5.20
C LEU A 610 -29.95 20.49 6.07
N VAL A 611 -29.44 20.46 7.31
CA VAL A 611 -29.39 21.64 8.17
C VAL A 611 -28.54 22.73 7.54
N LEU A 612 -27.40 22.39 6.94
CA LEU A 612 -26.54 23.35 6.27
C LEU A 612 -27.22 23.98 5.05
N ARG A 613 -27.88 23.17 4.22
CA ARG A 613 -28.67 23.62 3.07
C ARG A 613 -29.79 24.59 3.45
N ASN A 614 -30.46 24.34 4.57
CA ASN A 614 -31.61 25.13 5.00
C ASN A 614 -31.21 26.40 5.75
N THR A 615 -30.07 26.38 6.45
CA THR A 615 -29.60 27.53 7.23
C THR A 615 -28.66 28.45 6.45
N LEU A 616 -27.94 27.92 5.45
CA LEU A 616 -26.97 28.63 4.60
C LEU A 616 -26.12 29.66 5.36
N PRO A 617 -25.39 29.26 6.40
CA PRO A 617 -24.53 30.17 7.12
C PRO A 617 -23.43 30.75 6.20
N PRO A 618 -22.79 31.85 6.60
CA PRO A 618 -21.64 32.41 5.89
C PRO A 618 -20.61 31.32 5.55
N LEU A 619 -19.96 31.42 4.38
CA LEU A 619 -19.03 30.40 3.90
C LEU A 619 -17.82 30.15 4.82
N GLN A 620 -17.55 31.06 5.76
CA GLN A 620 -16.51 30.92 6.78
C GLN A 620 -16.94 30.02 7.95
N ASP A 621 -18.21 29.62 8.02
CA ASP A 621 -18.72 28.73 9.05
C ASP A 621 -18.11 27.33 8.92
N SER A 622 -17.54 26.82 10.02
CA SER A 622 -16.90 25.49 10.11
C SER A 622 -17.77 24.33 9.61
N ARG A 623 -19.10 24.47 9.58
CA ARG A 623 -20.02 23.47 9.05
C ARG A 623 -19.82 23.21 7.56
N TRP A 624 -19.34 24.19 6.79
CA TRP A 624 -19.01 24.00 5.37
C TRP A 624 -17.86 23.01 5.16
N GLU A 625 -16.82 23.06 5.99
CA GLU A 625 -15.70 22.13 5.86
C GLU A 625 -16.12 20.67 6.12
N ASN A 626 -17.00 20.48 7.10
CA ASN A 626 -17.60 19.16 7.34
C ASN A 626 -18.40 18.69 6.12
N ALA A 627 -19.17 19.56 5.49
CA ALA A 627 -19.95 19.21 4.30
C ALA A 627 -19.05 18.79 3.13
N TYR A 628 -17.99 19.54 2.83
CA TYR A 628 -17.05 19.16 1.77
C TYR A 628 -16.39 17.82 2.05
N ARG A 629 -16.02 17.54 3.30
CA ARG A 629 -15.47 16.23 3.71
C ARG A 629 -16.48 15.10 3.54
N TYR A 630 -17.74 15.30 3.95
CA TYR A 630 -18.77 14.26 3.80
C TYR A 630 -19.05 13.94 2.34
N LEU A 631 -19.12 14.96 1.48
CA LEU A 631 -19.35 14.78 0.05
C LEU A 631 -18.16 14.13 -0.65
N GLU A 632 -16.93 14.52 -0.31
CA GLU A 632 -15.72 13.89 -0.84
C GLU A 632 -15.64 12.40 -0.46
N GLU A 633 -15.87 12.08 0.82
CA GLU A 633 -15.82 10.71 1.32
C GLU A 633 -16.89 9.84 0.65
N ALA A 634 -18.12 10.36 0.53
CA ALA A 634 -19.23 9.67 -0.11
C ALA A 634 -18.98 9.47 -1.63
N ASN A 635 -18.50 10.50 -2.33
CA ASN A 635 -18.11 10.40 -3.75
C ASN A 635 -17.04 9.33 -3.94
N ARG A 636 -16.00 9.32 -3.10
CA ARG A 636 -14.90 8.34 -3.18
C ARG A 636 -15.41 6.91 -3.01
N LYS A 637 -16.30 6.68 -2.05
CA LYS A 637 -16.91 5.35 -1.84
C LYS A 637 -17.82 4.95 -2.99
N LYS A 638 -18.65 5.87 -3.48
CA LYS A 638 -19.61 5.62 -4.55
C LYS A 638 -18.94 5.18 -5.85
N TYR A 639 -17.88 5.88 -6.25
CA TYR A 639 -17.17 5.61 -7.51
C TYR A 639 -15.92 4.74 -7.33
N GLN A 640 -15.69 4.19 -6.14
CA GLN A 640 -14.50 3.39 -5.80
C GLN A 640 -13.19 4.07 -6.22
N ILE A 641 -13.10 5.38 -5.96
CA ILE A 641 -11.95 6.19 -6.37
C ILE A 641 -10.79 5.86 -5.43
N GLU A 642 -9.71 5.36 -6.02
CA GLU A 642 -8.44 5.17 -5.33
C GLU A 642 -7.63 6.48 -5.34
N ILE A 643 -7.01 6.79 -4.21
CA ILE A 643 -6.07 7.91 -4.14
C ILE A 643 -4.74 7.42 -4.70
N PRO A 644 -4.13 8.12 -5.67
CA PRO A 644 -2.86 7.70 -6.24
C PRO A 644 -1.79 7.57 -5.16
N ALA A 645 -0.89 6.60 -5.36
CA ALA A 645 0.26 6.44 -4.48
C ALA A 645 1.23 7.62 -4.63
N ALA A 646 1.97 7.91 -3.56
CA ALA A 646 3.02 8.93 -3.55
C ALA A 646 4.25 8.45 -4.33
N GLN A 647 4.12 8.41 -5.66
CA GLN A 647 5.17 7.97 -6.58
C GLN A 647 5.14 8.81 -7.85
N LYS A 648 6.33 9.09 -8.38
CA LYS A 648 6.49 9.66 -9.72
C LYS A 648 6.59 8.53 -10.72
N GLU A 649 5.78 8.58 -11.77
CA GLU A 649 5.86 7.63 -12.88
C GLU A 649 6.45 8.34 -14.10
N GLU A 650 7.55 7.82 -14.61
CA GLU A 650 8.19 8.30 -15.84
C GLU A 650 8.28 7.16 -16.84
N LEU A 651 8.10 7.49 -18.12
CA LEU A 651 8.36 6.57 -19.22
C LEU A 651 9.77 6.85 -19.73
N ALA A 652 10.64 5.85 -19.64
CA ALA A 652 12.02 5.89 -20.10
C ALA A 652 12.26 4.77 -21.12
N ASP A 653 13.46 4.77 -21.72
CA ASP A 653 13.92 3.71 -22.64
C ASP A 653 12.87 3.31 -23.69
N ILE A 654 12.30 4.29 -24.37
CA ILE A 654 11.29 4.04 -25.41
C ILE A 654 12.01 3.64 -26.70
N TYR A 655 11.89 2.38 -27.08
CA TYR A 655 12.49 1.84 -28.30
C TYR A 655 11.44 1.12 -29.15
N ALA A 656 11.53 1.26 -30.47
CA ALA A 656 10.65 0.58 -31.40
C ALA A 656 11.44 -0.30 -32.39
N ALA A 657 10.86 -1.44 -32.72
CA ALA A 657 11.26 -2.27 -33.84
C ALA A 657 10.23 -2.12 -34.96
N ALA A 658 10.69 -1.73 -36.15
CA ALA A 658 9.84 -1.65 -37.35
C ALA A 658 9.37 -3.03 -37.83
N ASP A 659 10.12 -4.07 -37.47
CA ASP A 659 9.77 -5.48 -37.67
C ASP A 659 9.91 -6.20 -36.32
N ALA A 660 8.78 -6.53 -35.70
CA ALA A 660 8.72 -7.22 -34.42
C ALA A 660 9.41 -8.60 -34.46
N THR A 661 9.54 -9.21 -35.65
CA THR A 661 10.14 -10.55 -35.79
C THR A 661 11.65 -10.56 -35.58
N GLN A 662 12.31 -9.40 -35.65
CA GLN A 662 13.75 -9.24 -35.42
C GLN A 662 14.11 -9.18 -33.92
N VAL A 663 13.12 -9.03 -33.03
CA VAL A 663 13.33 -8.98 -31.57
C VAL A 663 13.10 -10.37 -30.98
N THR A 664 14.06 -11.28 -31.19
CA THR A 664 13.98 -12.67 -30.74
C THR A 664 14.72 -12.90 -29.42
N VAL A 665 14.19 -13.81 -28.58
CA VAL A 665 14.89 -14.33 -27.40
C VAL A 665 15.12 -15.82 -27.57
N VAL A 666 16.35 -16.25 -27.32
CA VAL A 666 16.67 -17.66 -27.08
C VAL A 666 16.51 -17.88 -25.57
N LEU A 667 15.47 -18.62 -25.16
CA LEU A 667 15.30 -19.01 -23.77
C LEU A 667 16.30 -20.14 -23.47
N GLU A 668 17.22 -19.91 -22.53
CA GLU A 668 18.11 -20.98 -22.05
C GLU A 668 17.27 -22.15 -21.49
N GLY A 669 17.51 -23.36 -22.01
CA GLY A 669 16.83 -24.58 -21.59
C GLY A 669 15.63 -25.03 -22.45
N ALA A 670 15.23 -24.25 -23.46
CA ALA A 670 14.25 -24.71 -24.45
C ALA A 670 14.96 -25.32 -25.67
N GLU A 671 15.28 -26.61 -25.63
CA GLU A 671 15.69 -27.35 -26.84
C GLU A 671 14.46 -27.53 -27.75
N GLY A 672 14.29 -26.59 -28.68
CA GLY A 672 13.25 -26.62 -29.71
C GLY A 672 13.05 -25.25 -30.35
N GLU A 673 13.51 -25.15 -31.60
CA GLU A 673 13.48 -23.99 -32.51
C GLU A 673 12.07 -23.39 -32.66
N SER A 674 11.69 -22.50 -31.76
CA SER A 674 10.63 -21.54 -32.03
C SER A 674 11.14 -20.18 -31.61
N PRO A 675 11.61 -19.33 -32.56
CA PRO A 675 11.95 -17.96 -32.23
C PRO A 675 10.73 -17.32 -31.59
N ARG A 676 10.82 -17.04 -30.28
CA ARG A 676 9.79 -16.28 -29.58
C ARG A 676 10.16 -14.80 -29.73
N TRP A 677 9.27 -14.06 -30.37
CA TRP A 677 9.37 -12.61 -30.43
C TRP A 677 9.00 -12.03 -29.07
N ARG A 678 9.70 -10.99 -28.62
CA ARG A 678 9.19 -10.20 -27.50
C ARG A 678 8.05 -9.34 -27.99
N THR A 679 6.83 -9.68 -27.57
CA THR A 679 5.59 -8.95 -27.88
C THR A 679 5.64 -7.46 -27.52
N PHE A 680 6.58 -7.06 -26.65
CA PHE A 680 6.75 -5.69 -26.17
C PHE A 680 8.19 -5.16 -26.34
N GLY A 681 8.94 -5.66 -27.33
CA GLY A 681 10.33 -5.21 -27.57
C GLY A 681 11.31 -5.57 -26.44
N GLU A 682 12.46 -4.90 -26.36
CA GLU A 682 13.45 -5.07 -25.28
C GLU A 682 14.20 -3.79 -24.93
N GLN A 683 14.73 -3.73 -23.70
CA GLN A 683 15.58 -2.63 -23.25
C GLN A 683 16.88 -2.60 -24.05
N GLN A 684 17.23 -1.42 -24.56
CA GLN A 684 18.43 -1.20 -25.38
C GLN A 684 19.52 -0.39 -24.66
N SER A 685 19.17 0.35 -23.61
CA SER A 685 20.08 1.21 -22.85
C SER A 685 21.24 0.43 -22.24
N ASN A 686 20.96 -0.77 -21.73
CA ASN A 686 21.93 -1.68 -21.13
C ASN A 686 22.80 -2.46 -22.15
N LYS A 687 22.54 -2.31 -23.45
CA LYS A 687 23.32 -2.96 -24.52
C LYS A 687 24.40 -2.03 -25.06
N LEU A 688 25.52 -2.61 -25.49
CA LEU A 688 26.55 -1.88 -26.25
C LEU A 688 25.93 -1.35 -27.56
N PRO A 689 26.39 -0.20 -28.09
CA PRO A 689 25.80 0.39 -29.30
C PRO A 689 25.70 -0.55 -30.50
N GLU A 690 26.66 -1.47 -30.64
CA GLU A 690 26.71 -2.49 -31.71
C GLU A 690 25.73 -3.67 -31.52
N GLU A 691 25.22 -3.87 -30.31
CA GLU A 691 24.25 -4.92 -29.97
C GLU A 691 22.81 -4.41 -29.99
N ARG A 692 22.61 -3.10 -30.22
CA ARG A 692 21.29 -2.48 -30.26
C ARG A 692 20.59 -2.77 -31.59
N ASN A 693 19.41 -3.36 -31.52
CA ASN A 693 18.60 -3.79 -32.67
C ASN A 693 17.27 -3.02 -32.78
N MET A 694 16.98 -2.10 -31.85
CA MET A 694 15.81 -1.22 -31.88
C MET A 694 16.22 0.25 -31.92
N GLN A 695 15.37 1.08 -32.50
CA GLN A 695 15.61 2.52 -32.63
C GLN A 695 14.89 3.28 -31.52
N ALA A 696 15.50 4.35 -31.00
CA ALA A 696 14.85 5.24 -30.05
C ALA A 696 13.57 5.79 -30.70
N ALA A 697 12.46 5.74 -29.97
CA ALA A 697 11.16 6.15 -30.48
C ALA A 697 10.52 7.18 -29.55
N GLU A 698 9.66 8.02 -30.13
CA GLU A 698 8.83 8.98 -29.40
C GLU A 698 7.38 8.47 -29.39
N LEU A 699 6.67 8.67 -28.28
CA LEU A 699 5.26 8.31 -28.18
C LEU A 699 4.40 9.34 -28.91
N GLY A 700 3.77 8.91 -30.01
CA GLY A 700 2.74 9.67 -30.73
C GLY A 700 1.33 9.29 -30.31
N LEU A 701 0.33 9.97 -30.87
CA LEU A 701 -1.09 9.69 -30.62
C LEU A 701 -1.60 8.68 -31.67
N GLY A 702 -1.96 7.47 -31.22
CA GLY A 702 -2.53 6.42 -32.07
C GLY A 702 -4.01 6.22 -31.75
N VAL A 703 -4.89 6.36 -32.74
CA VAL A 703 -6.32 6.02 -32.61
C VAL A 703 -6.57 4.77 -33.45
N SER A 704 -7.00 3.68 -32.84
CA SER A 704 -7.47 2.50 -33.57
C SER A 704 -8.95 2.65 -33.92
N SER A 705 -9.28 2.74 -35.21
CA SER A 705 -10.68 2.65 -35.68
C SER A 705 -10.75 1.69 -36.86
N ALA A 706 -11.60 0.67 -36.75
CA ALA A 706 -11.88 -0.25 -37.86
C ALA A 706 -12.70 0.41 -39.00
N LEU A 707 -13.16 1.66 -38.81
CA LEU A 707 -14.11 2.35 -39.68
C LEU A 707 -13.57 3.64 -40.31
N LEU A 708 -12.45 4.19 -39.82
CA LEU A 708 -11.96 5.50 -40.25
C LEU A 708 -10.54 5.37 -40.84
N GLU A 709 -10.32 5.94 -42.03
CA GLU A 709 -8.98 6.32 -42.48
C GLU A 709 -8.53 7.51 -41.64
N LEU A 710 -7.50 7.30 -40.81
CA LEU A 710 -6.91 8.34 -39.96
C LEU A 710 -5.43 8.46 -40.28
N GLU A 711 -4.94 9.70 -40.43
CA GLU A 711 -3.51 10.01 -40.49
C GLU A 711 -2.96 10.36 -39.09
N ALA A 712 -1.71 9.95 -38.84
CA ALA A 712 -1.03 10.17 -37.57
C ALA A 712 -0.69 11.66 -37.35
N GLY A 713 -1.08 12.19 -36.19
CA GLY A 713 -0.63 13.50 -35.69
C GLY A 713 0.51 13.36 -34.68
N ARG A 714 1.44 14.31 -34.68
CA ARG A 714 2.47 14.48 -33.63
C ARG A 714 1.96 15.43 -32.56
N ARG A 715 2.31 15.22 -31.29
CA ARG A 715 2.03 16.16 -30.20
C ARG A 715 3.32 16.77 -29.68
#